data_AF-A0A8J4SBD4-F1
#
_entry.id   AF-A0A8J4SBD4-F1
#
_cell.length_a   1.000
_cell.length_b   1.000
_cell.length_c   1.000
_cell.angle_alpha   90.00
_cell.angle_beta   90.00
_cell.angle_gamma   90.00
#
_symmetry.space_group_name_H-M   'P 1'
#
loop_
_entity.id
_entity.type
_entity.pdbx_description
1 polymer ?
#
loop_
_entity_poly.entity_id
_entity_poly.type
_entity_poly.pdbx_seq_one_letter_code
_entity_poly.pdbx_strand_id
1 'polypeptide(L)'
;MEDRKLTVRAVERALDILLCFTTRSDLGLTEIATQIGLHKSTVHRLMATLEEKGFVIRDAATEKYRLGIRIWELSAHMSRSDDPAILLLPAMERLRDRLGETVSLYLRDGSERIRIQAVQSDQAIRRVAPVGVRLPLSVGASSKVLMAFATEEDREDLMNGPEWPVFIDPKDKCASISIQKITNEKETRAMSKGNRTMGQDEQDQQLAKEKGATGRVQPFPGSRKVYIYGSRPDIAVPEREIALHDTNTPQGVEHNEPLRVYDTSGPMTDPGFHADIRAGLPALRTRWITEREDVEAYRGRTVKPEDNGQKPGGKRAGAEEYPGLRGQPLRGIAGRSVTQMHYARQGIITPEMEFAAIREGVKPEFVRQELASGRAILPSNINHPESEPMLIGRHFHVKINANIGNSAVSSSIEEEVEKMTWAVRWGSDTVMDLSTGKDIHTTREWIIRNSPVPIGTVPLYQALEKVNGEAEALTWELYRDTLIEQAEQGVDYFTIHAGVLLRYIPMTAKRMTGIVSRGGSIMAAWCLAHHQENFLYTHFEEICEIMKRYDVAFSLGDGLRPGSIYDANDEAQMAELATLGELTQIAWKHDVQVMIEGPGHVPMHKIKENVDLQMEICKEAPFYTLGPLTTDIAPGYDHITSAIGAAMIGWFGTSMLCYVTPKEHLGLPNKDDVREGVIAYKIAAHAADLAKGHPRAQRRDDALSKARFEFRWRDQFNLSLDPERALSYHDETLPAEGAKEAHFCSMCGPKFCSMRITQDIRAFAADKGVSENEALAAGMQEKAEEYRTRS
;
A
#
# COMPACT_ATOMS: atom_id res chain seq x y z
N MET A 1 -41.08 48.95 5.40
CA MET A 1 -41.61 47.70 5.97
C MET A 1 -40.45 46.72 5.99
N GLU A 2 -39.85 46.48 7.15
CA GLU A 2 -38.81 45.46 7.30
C GLU A 2 -39.48 44.09 7.17
N ASP A 3 -39.20 43.43 6.06
CA ASP A 3 -39.67 42.08 5.78
C ASP A 3 -39.02 41.13 6.79
N ARG A 4 -39.76 40.73 7.83
CA ARG A 4 -39.30 39.73 8.80
C ARG A 4 -39.14 38.41 8.06
N LYS A 5 -37.92 38.09 7.61
CA LYS A 5 -37.57 36.76 7.08
C LYS A 5 -38.03 35.70 8.08
N LEU A 6 -38.98 34.88 7.66
CA LEU A 6 -39.46 33.69 8.37
C LEU A 6 -38.36 32.62 8.38
N THR A 7 -37.32 32.77 9.22
CA THR A 7 -36.25 31.77 9.36
C THR A 7 -36.46 30.91 10.61
N VAL A 8 -36.22 29.60 10.47
CA VAL A 8 -36.17 28.67 11.60
C VAL A 8 -34.74 28.64 12.14
N ARG A 9 -34.53 29.27 13.30
CA ARG A 9 -33.20 29.43 13.92
C ARG A 9 -32.39 28.13 14.07
N ALA A 10 -33.05 26.98 14.26
CA ALA A 10 -32.36 25.70 14.39
C ALA A 10 -31.75 25.24 13.06
N VAL A 11 -32.45 25.48 11.95
CA VAL A 11 -31.99 25.14 10.59
C VAL A 11 -30.85 26.06 10.19
N GLU A 12 -31.00 27.36 10.44
CA GLU A 12 -29.97 28.38 10.19
C GLU A 12 -28.65 28.00 10.86
N ARG A 13 -28.67 27.67 12.15
CA ARG A 13 -27.47 27.27 12.91
C ARG A 13 -26.84 25.96 12.41
N ALA A 14 -27.65 25.02 11.94
CA ALA A 14 -27.13 23.77 11.36
C ALA A 14 -26.42 24.03 10.03
N LEU A 15 -26.95 24.95 9.21
CA LEU A 15 -26.31 25.38 7.97
C LEU A 15 -25.03 26.18 8.24
N ASP A 16 -25.03 27.09 9.22
CA ASP A 16 -23.84 27.85 9.61
C ASP A 16 -22.69 26.93 10.06
N ILE A 17 -23.02 25.85 10.77
CA ILE A 17 -22.05 24.80 11.14
C ILE A 17 -21.45 24.15 9.88
N LEU A 18 -22.27 23.76 8.90
CA LEU A 18 -21.78 23.16 7.66
C LEU A 18 -20.91 24.13 6.86
N LEU A 19 -21.27 25.42 6.85
CA LEU A 19 -20.51 26.47 6.17
C LEU A 19 -19.14 26.72 6.82
N CYS A 20 -18.92 26.35 8.09
CA CYS A 20 -17.59 26.45 8.71
C CYS A 20 -16.54 25.60 7.98
N PHE A 21 -16.94 24.50 7.34
CA PHE A 21 -16.04 23.60 6.61
C PHE A 21 -15.61 24.14 5.23
N THR A 22 -16.13 25.28 4.79
CA THR A 22 -15.72 25.92 3.53
C THR A 22 -14.32 26.54 3.61
N THR A 23 -13.79 26.77 4.82
CA THR A 23 -12.47 27.38 5.04
C THR A 23 -11.42 26.39 5.53
N ARG A 24 -11.81 25.33 6.23
CA ARG A 24 -10.93 24.26 6.75
C ARG A 24 -11.64 22.90 6.67
N SER A 25 -10.88 21.86 6.34
CA SER A 25 -11.41 20.49 6.17
C SER A 25 -11.83 19.83 7.49
N ASP A 26 -11.13 20.16 8.59
CA ASP A 26 -11.31 19.50 9.88
C ASP A 26 -11.38 20.52 11.02
N LEU A 27 -12.47 20.48 11.81
CA LEU A 27 -12.75 21.45 12.87
C LEU A 27 -13.21 20.75 14.14
N GLY A 28 -12.65 21.15 15.28
CA GLY A 28 -13.11 20.73 16.59
C GLY A 28 -14.36 21.48 17.04
N LEU A 29 -15.13 20.88 17.95
CA LEU A 29 -16.37 21.46 18.49
C LEU A 29 -16.17 22.89 19.05
N THR A 30 -15.02 23.15 19.67
CA THR A 30 -14.66 24.45 20.24
C THR A 30 -14.38 25.50 19.17
N GLU A 31 -13.75 25.10 18.07
CA GLU A 31 -13.44 25.99 16.95
C GLU A 31 -14.75 26.41 16.27
N ILE A 32 -15.64 25.44 15.99
CA ILE A 32 -16.97 25.68 15.42
C ILE A 32 -17.78 26.61 16.32
N ALA A 33 -17.86 26.32 17.62
CA ALA A 33 -18.59 27.14 18.59
C ALA A 33 -18.10 28.60 18.65
N THR A 34 -16.79 28.80 18.60
CA THR A 34 -16.18 30.13 18.55
C THR A 34 -16.50 30.85 17.25
N GLN A 35 -16.41 30.16 16.11
CA GLN A 35 -16.61 30.72 14.78
C GLN A 35 -18.04 31.20 14.54
N ILE A 36 -19.05 30.46 15.02
CA ILE A 36 -20.47 30.81 14.84
C ILE A 36 -21.08 31.53 16.06
N GLY A 37 -20.28 31.81 17.09
CA GLY A 37 -20.72 32.54 18.28
C GLY A 37 -21.78 31.81 19.11
N LEU A 38 -21.76 30.47 19.15
CA LEU A 38 -22.73 29.66 19.89
C LEU A 38 -22.09 28.92 21.07
N HIS A 39 -22.87 28.66 22.11
CA HIS A 39 -22.41 27.85 23.24
C HIS A 39 -22.12 26.41 22.80
N LYS A 40 -21.01 25.81 23.29
CA LYS A 40 -20.56 24.45 22.90
C LYS A 40 -21.64 23.37 23.04
N SER A 41 -22.48 23.44 24.07
CA SER A 41 -23.58 22.47 24.26
C SER A 41 -24.65 22.55 23.16
N THR A 42 -24.87 23.73 22.58
CA THR A 42 -25.79 23.90 21.44
C THR A 42 -25.18 23.33 20.17
N VAL A 43 -23.89 23.60 19.92
CA VAL A 43 -23.16 23.04 18.77
C VAL A 43 -23.10 21.53 18.86
N HIS A 44 -22.84 20.96 20.04
CA HIS A 44 -22.80 19.51 20.23
C HIS A 44 -24.09 18.81 19.82
N ARG A 45 -25.26 19.35 20.20
CA ARG A 45 -26.57 18.76 19.82
C ARG A 45 -26.82 18.83 18.32
N LEU A 46 -26.45 19.95 17.68
CA LEU A 46 -26.58 20.11 16.24
C LEU A 46 -25.63 19.19 15.48
N MET A 47 -24.37 19.08 15.93
CA MET A 47 -23.36 18.17 15.39
C MET A 47 -23.79 16.71 15.50
N ALA A 48 -24.33 16.28 16.65
CA ALA A 48 -24.84 14.93 16.82
C ALA A 48 -25.96 14.62 15.81
N THR A 49 -26.84 15.59 15.53
CA THR A 49 -27.91 15.42 14.53
C THR A 49 -27.32 15.35 13.11
N LEU A 50 -26.36 16.22 12.78
CA LEU A 50 -25.70 16.22 11.47
C LEU A 50 -24.87 14.94 11.26
N GLU A 51 -24.25 14.40 12.32
CA GLU A 51 -23.48 13.17 12.32
C GLU A 51 -24.39 11.94 12.13
N GLU A 52 -25.49 11.85 12.89
CA GLU A 52 -26.50 10.80 12.71
C GLU A 52 -27.09 10.80 11.29
N LYS A 53 -27.27 11.99 10.71
CA LYS A 53 -27.76 12.13 9.32
C LYS A 53 -26.65 12.00 8.27
N GLY A 54 -25.38 11.82 8.66
CA GLY A 54 -24.25 11.59 7.74
C GLY A 54 -23.73 12.82 7.00
N PHE A 55 -24.10 14.03 7.43
CA PHE A 55 -23.62 15.31 6.86
C PHE A 55 -22.25 15.70 7.41
N VAL A 56 -21.89 15.21 8.60
CA VAL A 56 -20.55 15.33 9.19
C VAL A 56 -20.11 13.99 9.74
N ILE A 57 -18.81 13.77 9.89
CA ILE A 57 -18.22 12.58 10.51
C ILE A 57 -17.26 13.05 11.59
N ARG A 58 -17.35 12.48 12.79
CA ARG A 58 -16.38 12.71 13.85
C ARG A 58 -15.23 11.73 13.74
N ASP A 59 -14.01 12.25 13.72
CA ASP A 59 -12.80 11.46 13.84
C ASP A 59 -12.60 11.08 15.31
N ALA A 60 -12.54 9.78 15.59
CA ALA A 60 -12.45 9.25 16.95
C ALA A 60 -11.09 9.51 17.61
N ALA A 61 -10.03 9.71 16.83
CA ALA A 61 -8.67 9.94 17.34
C ALA A 61 -8.43 11.42 17.68
N THR A 62 -8.95 12.33 16.86
CA THR A 62 -8.70 13.77 16.98
C THR A 62 -9.87 14.55 17.62
N GLU A 63 -11.03 13.91 17.77
CA GLU A 63 -12.31 14.53 18.14
C GLU A 63 -12.76 15.70 17.25
N LYS A 64 -12.14 15.82 16.07
CA LYS A 64 -12.54 16.81 15.07
C LYS A 64 -13.62 16.24 14.16
N TYR A 65 -14.35 17.14 13.55
CA TYR A 65 -15.39 16.81 12.59
C TYR A 65 -14.92 17.18 11.19
N ARG A 66 -15.40 16.46 10.20
CA ARG A 66 -15.26 16.75 8.76
C ARG A 66 -16.59 16.54 8.06
N LEU A 67 -16.73 17.05 6.83
CA LEU A 67 -17.94 16.80 6.03
C LEU A 67 -18.10 15.30 5.72
N GLY A 68 -19.34 14.81 5.83
CA GLY A 68 -19.71 13.43 5.59
C GLY A 68 -20.19 13.17 4.16
N ILE A 69 -20.35 11.89 3.81
CA ILE A 69 -20.65 11.44 2.45
C ILE A 69 -21.97 11.99 1.88
N ARG A 70 -22.93 12.37 2.73
CA ARG A 70 -24.21 12.97 2.26
C ARG A 70 -24.01 14.27 1.49
N ILE A 71 -22.96 15.04 1.78
CA ILE A 71 -22.63 16.24 0.99
C ILE A 71 -22.28 15.86 -0.44
N TRP A 72 -21.55 14.75 -0.62
CA TRP A 72 -21.18 14.24 -1.93
C TRP A 72 -22.40 13.75 -2.72
N GLU A 73 -23.28 12.96 -2.09
CA GLU A 73 -24.52 12.48 -2.72
C GLU A 73 -25.40 13.64 -3.21
N LEU A 74 -25.54 14.70 -2.42
CA LEU A 74 -26.27 15.91 -2.82
C LEU A 74 -25.59 16.61 -4.00
N SER A 75 -24.26 16.70 -3.99
CA SER A 75 -23.49 17.31 -5.08
C SER A 75 -23.58 16.51 -6.39
N ALA A 76 -23.64 15.18 -6.32
CA ALA A 76 -23.76 14.32 -7.48
C ALA A 76 -25.08 14.53 -8.24
N HIS A 77 -26.14 14.93 -7.54
CA HIS A 77 -27.42 15.29 -8.15
C HIS A 77 -27.45 16.71 -8.74
N MET A 78 -26.45 17.55 -8.44
CA MET A 78 -26.26 18.84 -9.10
C MET A 78 -25.62 18.69 -10.48
N SER A 79 -24.87 17.62 -10.71
CA SER A 79 -24.23 17.29 -11.99
C SER A 79 -25.27 16.83 -13.02
N ARG A 80 -25.85 17.80 -13.73
CA ARG A 80 -26.73 17.57 -14.88
C ARG A 80 -25.95 17.68 -16.19
N SER A 81 -26.49 17.13 -17.27
CA SER A 81 -25.89 17.21 -18.61
C SER A 81 -25.74 18.65 -19.14
N ASP A 82 -26.41 19.62 -18.51
CA ASP A 82 -26.33 21.05 -18.79
C ASP A 82 -25.43 21.85 -17.80
N ASP A 83 -24.74 21.17 -16.88
CA ASP A 83 -23.82 21.82 -15.94
C ASP A 83 -22.63 22.48 -16.67
N PRO A 84 -22.45 23.81 -16.56
CA PRO A 84 -21.33 24.51 -17.19
C PRO A 84 -19.95 23.97 -16.80
N ALA A 85 -19.79 23.44 -15.58
CA ALA A 85 -18.53 22.85 -15.12
C ALA A 85 -18.15 21.58 -15.90
N ILE A 86 -19.14 20.82 -16.37
CA ILE A 86 -18.97 19.60 -17.16
C ILE A 86 -18.91 19.95 -18.65
N LEU A 87 -19.85 20.76 -19.14
CA LEU A 87 -19.95 21.14 -20.56
C LEU A 87 -18.71 21.85 -21.09
N LEU A 88 -18.10 22.72 -20.27
CA LEU A 88 -16.95 23.53 -20.69
C LEU A 88 -15.60 22.85 -20.40
N LEU A 89 -15.58 21.73 -19.69
CA LEU A 89 -14.35 21.03 -19.33
C LEU A 89 -13.48 20.70 -20.57
N PRO A 90 -14.02 20.12 -21.67
CA PRO A 90 -13.20 19.84 -22.85
C PRO A 90 -12.61 21.10 -23.51
N ALA A 91 -13.31 22.24 -23.41
CA ALA A 91 -12.82 23.51 -23.93
C ALA A 91 -11.72 24.09 -23.03
N MET A 92 -11.86 23.94 -21.72
CA MET A 92 -10.86 24.36 -20.74
C MET A 92 -9.57 23.54 -20.86
N GLU A 93 -9.67 22.23 -21.09
CA GLU A 93 -8.51 21.35 -21.34
C GLU A 93 -7.75 21.76 -22.59
N ARG A 94 -8.45 21.93 -23.72
CA ARG A 94 -7.83 22.45 -24.95
C ARG A 94 -7.15 23.80 -24.75
N LEU A 95 -7.73 24.67 -23.91
CA LEU A 95 -7.15 25.97 -23.62
C LEU A 95 -5.90 25.86 -22.73
N ARG A 96 -5.90 24.97 -21.74
CA ARG A 96 -4.74 24.66 -20.88
C ARG A 96 -3.61 24.04 -21.70
N ASP A 97 -3.91 23.07 -22.56
CA ASP A 97 -2.92 22.41 -23.43
C ASP A 97 -2.28 23.42 -24.39
N ARG A 98 -3.08 24.37 -24.92
CA ARG A 98 -2.58 25.39 -25.85
C ARG A 98 -1.75 26.47 -25.18
N LEU A 99 -2.14 26.89 -23.96
CA LEU A 99 -1.52 28.02 -23.28
C LEU A 99 -0.46 27.60 -22.27
N GLY A 100 -0.44 26.34 -21.84
CA GLY A 100 0.40 25.84 -20.76
C GLY A 100 0.01 26.36 -19.37
N GLU A 101 -1.13 27.04 -19.24
CA GLU A 101 -1.52 27.79 -18.03
C GLU A 101 -2.79 27.26 -17.37
N THR A 102 -2.96 27.54 -16.08
CA THR A 102 -4.12 27.07 -15.32
C THR A 102 -5.38 27.76 -15.81
N VAL A 103 -6.36 26.99 -16.27
CA VAL A 103 -7.66 27.50 -16.72
C VAL A 103 -8.67 27.37 -15.58
N SER A 104 -9.39 28.45 -15.31
CA SER A 104 -10.36 28.53 -14.23
C SER A 104 -11.70 29.03 -14.76
N LEU A 105 -12.78 28.36 -14.37
CA LEU A 105 -14.14 28.78 -14.67
C LEU A 105 -14.80 29.32 -13.41
N TYR A 106 -15.40 30.50 -13.53
CA TYR A 106 -16.07 31.18 -12.43
C TYR A 106 -17.54 31.46 -12.77
N LEU A 107 -18.41 31.23 -11.81
CA LEU A 107 -19.81 31.65 -11.84
C LEU A 107 -19.96 32.88 -10.94
N ARG A 108 -20.75 33.87 -11.37
CA ARG A 108 -21.14 34.98 -10.51
C ARG A 108 -22.22 34.52 -9.52
N ASP A 109 -22.06 34.92 -8.27
CA ASP A 109 -23.05 34.75 -7.22
C ASP A 109 -23.12 36.05 -6.39
N GLY A 110 -24.10 36.90 -6.70
CA GLY A 110 -24.22 38.24 -6.12
C GLY A 110 -23.01 39.13 -6.43
N SER A 111 -22.37 39.66 -5.37
CA SER A 111 -21.16 40.49 -5.43
C SER A 111 -19.85 39.70 -5.43
N GLU A 112 -19.94 38.37 -5.49
CA GLU A 112 -18.81 37.46 -5.51
C GLU A 112 -18.82 36.57 -6.76
N ARG A 113 -17.70 35.89 -6.98
CA ARG A 113 -17.57 34.81 -7.95
C ARG A 113 -17.11 33.55 -7.25
N ILE A 114 -17.70 32.43 -7.64
CA ILE A 114 -17.34 31.10 -7.15
C ILE A 114 -16.58 30.38 -8.25
N ARG A 115 -15.43 29.78 -7.94
CA ARG A 115 -14.75 28.90 -8.88
C ARG A 115 -15.54 27.59 -8.99
N ILE A 116 -16.13 27.32 -10.13
CA ILE A 116 -16.93 26.10 -10.35
C ILE A 116 -16.15 24.99 -11.07
N GLN A 117 -15.07 25.32 -11.79
CA GLN A 117 -14.21 24.33 -12.44
C GLN A 117 -12.76 24.81 -12.59
N ALA A 118 -11.83 23.85 -12.69
CA ALA A 118 -10.39 24.09 -12.76
C ALA A 118 -9.69 23.04 -13.64
N VAL A 119 -8.90 23.47 -14.63
CA VAL A 119 -7.89 22.60 -15.28
C VAL A 119 -6.52 23.16 -14.94
N GLN A 120 -5.73 22.39 -14.18
CA GLN A 120 -4.43 22.84 -13.70
C GLN A 120 -3.40 22.86 -14.83
N SER A 121 -2.50 23.83 -14.77
CA SER A 121 -1.30 23.86 -15.61
C SER A 121 -0.37 22.70 -15.28
N ASP A 122 0.33 22.20 -16.29
CA ASP A 122 1.39 21.19 -16.14
C ASP A 122 2.76 21.82 -15.79
N GLN A 123 2.81 23.16 -15.62
CA GLN A 123 4.01 23.89 -15.23
C GLN A 123 4.31 23.75 -13.73
N ALA A 124 5.60 23.80 -13.39
CA ALA A 124 6.09 23.72 -12.01
C ALA A 124 5.61 24.88 -11.14
N ILE A 125 5.55 26.09 -11.71
CA ILE A 125 4.98 27.28 -11.05
C ILE A 125 3.58 27.50 -11.59
N ARG A 126 2.57 27.29 -10.75
CA ARG A 126 1.16 27.46 -11.14
C ARG A 126 0.31 27.97 -9.99
N ARG A 127 -0.83 28.57 -10.33
CA ARG A 127 -1.81 29.01 -9.34
C ARG A 127 -2.79 27.89 -9.00
N VAL A 128 -2.65 27.33 -7.81
CA VAL A 128 -3.58 26.32 -7.28
C VAL A 128 -4.60 27.02 -6.37
N ALA A 129 -5.87 26.94 -6.72
CA ALA A 129 -6.98 27.36 -5.86
C ALA A 129 -8.09 26.32 -5.97
N PRO A 130 -8.69 25.85 -4.86
CA PRO A 130 -9.71 24.81 -4.93
C PRO A 130 -10.97 25.26 -5.68
N VAL A 131 -11.70 24.30 -6.24
CA VAL A 131 -13.09 24.50 -6.69
C VAL A 131 -13.96 24.76 -5.45
N GLY A 132 -14.95 25.64 -5.58
CA GLY A 132 -15.79 26.12 -4.49
C GLY A 132 -15.29 27.39 -3.79
N VAL A 133 -14.07 27.85 -4.07
CA VAL A 133 -13.54 29.10 -3.50
C VAL A 133 -14.32 30.32 -4.02
N ARG A 134 -14.71 31.18 -3.07
CA ARG A 134 -15.35 32.47 -3.34
C ARG A 134 -14.30 33.58 -3.38
N LEU A 135 -14.40 34.45 -4.37
CA LEU A 135 -13.56 35.64 -4.52
C LEU A 135 -14.46 36.84 -4.83
N PRO A 136 -14.13 38.05 -4.36
CA PRO A 136 -14.98 39.20 -4.60
C PRO A 136 -14.93 39.62 -6.07
N LEU A 137 -16.04 40.14 -6.60
CA LEU A 137 -16.11 40.66 -7.96
C LEU A 137 -15.32 41.95 -8.16
N SER A 138 -14.77 42.51 -7.08
CA SER A 138 -13.93 43.70 -7.12
C SER A 138 -12.54 43.52 -7.75
N VAL A 139 -12.00 42.29 -7.78
CA VAL A 139 -10.57 42.07 -8.09
C VAL A 139 -10.34 40.96 -9.10
N GLY A 140 -9.32 41.12 -9.94
CA GLY A 140 -8.82 40.08 -10.87
C GLY A 140 -9.50 40.07 -12.25
N ALA A 141 -8.86 39.39 -13.19
CA ALA A 141 -9.25 39.42 -14.61
C ALA A 141 -10.66 38.83 -14.86
N SER A 142 -11.00 37.71 -14.23
CA SER A 142 -12.33 37.08 -14.42
C SER A 142 -13.47 37.97 -13.92
N SER A 143 -13.24 38.82 -12.92
CA SER A 143 -14.22 39.82 -12.47
C SER A 143 -14.48 40.85 -13.54
N LYS A 144 -13.42 41.43 -14.11
CA LYS A 144 -13.53 42.46 -15.13
C LYS A 144 -14.30 41.94 -16.35
N VAL A 145 -14.06 40.68 -16.71
CA VAL A 145 -14.81 40.00 -17.78
C VAL A 145 -16.28 39.83 -17.37
N LEU A 146 -16.58 39.26 -16.20
CA LEU A 146 -17.97 39.09 -15.74
C LEU A 146 -18.73 40.44 -15.68
N MET A 147 -18.07 41.52 -15.26
CA MET A 147 -18.67 42.86 -15.16
C MET A 147 -18.83 43.56 -16.51
N ALA A 148 -17.91 43.34 -17.45
CA ALA A 148 -18.03 43.88 -18.80
C ALA A 148 -19.30 43.40 -19.53
N PHE A 149 -19.85 42.26 -19.11
CA PHE A 149 -21.08 41.67 -19.67
C PHE A 149 -22.25 41.63 -18.67
N ALA A 150 -22.12 42.23 -17.49
CA ALA A 150 -23.22 42.40 -16.53
C ALA A 150 -24.17 43.52 -16.97
N THR A 151 -25.41 43.51 -16.46
CA THR A 151 -26.38 44.59 -16.70
C THR A 151 -25.96 45.88 -16.00
N GLU A 152 -26.57 47.02 -16.36
CA GLU A 152 -26.25 48.30 -15.71
C GLU A 152 -26.66 48.30 -14.23
N GLU A 153 -27.81 47.70 -13.92
CA GLU A 153 -28.29 47.47 -12.55
C GLU A 153 -27.30 46.65 -11.71
N ASP A 154 -26.78 45.55 -12.28
CA ASP A 154 -25.78 44.71 -11.62
C ASP A 154 -24.47 45.43 -11.29
N ARG A 155 -24.09 46.40 -12.14
CA ARG A 155 -22.88 47.21 -11.94
C ARG A 155 -23.10 48.28 -10.89
N GLU A 156 -24.27 48.92 -10.89
CA GLU A 156 -24.66 49.90 -9.88
C GLU A 156 -24.75 49.25 -8.49
N ASP A 157 -25.35 48.07 -8.37
CA ASP A 157 -25.43 47.30 -7.12
C ASP A 157 -24.04 46.96 -6.56
N LEU A 158 -23.08 46.64 -7.43
CA LEU A 158 -21.71 46.35 -7.01
C LEU A 158 -20.94 47.61 -6.58
N MET A 159 -21.15 48.73 -7.26
CA MET A 159 -20.54 50.02 -6.95
C MET A 159 -21.09 50.64 -5.66
N ASN A 160 -22.35 50.32 -5.32
CA ASN A 160 -23.04 50.78 -4.12
C ASN A 160 -22.92 49.80 -2.92
N GLY A 161 -22.19 48.69 -3.08
CA GLY A 161 -21.95 47.67 -2.05
C GLY A 161 -20.92 48.07 -0.97
N PRO A 162 -20.65 47.20 0.03
CA PRO A 162 -19.72 47.49 1.13
C PRO A 162 -18.29 47.80 0.65
N GLU A 163 -17.56 48.60 1.43
CA GLU A 163 -16.22 49.11 1.08
C GLU A 163 -15.26 48.02 0.60
N TRP A 164 -14.51 48.37 -0.44
CA TRP A 164 -13.60 47.47 -1.15
C TRP A 164 -12.42 47.12 -0.24
N PRO A 165 -12.07 45.84 -0.04
CA PRO A 165 -10.91 45.47 0.76
C PRO A 165 -9.63 46.04 0.14
N VAL A 166 -8.98 46.94 0.88
CA VAL A 166 -7.68 47.53 0.52
C VAL A 166 -6.60 46.50 0.79
N PHE A 167 -6.06 45.86 -0.25
CA PHE A 167 -5.03 44.82 -0.13
C PHE A 167 -3.60 45.37 0.01
N ILE A 168 -3.42 46.69 0.05
CA ILE A 168 -2.12 47.34 0.29
C ILE A 168 -2.35 48.57 1.19
N ASP A 169 -1.98 48.50 2.46
CA ASP A 169 -1.72 49.71 3.25
C ASP A 169 -0.36 50.29 2.77
N PRO A 170 -0.31 51.50 2.20
CA PRO A 170 0.95 52.13 1.79
C PRO A 170 1.95 52.35 2.93
N LYS A 171 1.55 52.16 4.19
CA LYS A 171 2.41 52.26 5.38
C LYS A 171 3.09 50.96 5.79
N ASP A 172 2.66 49.81 5.28
CA ASP A 172 3.31 48.53 5.57
C ASP A 172 4.55 48.36 4.69
N LYS A 173 5.64 48.99 5.14
CA LYS A 173 6.99 48.72 4.64
C LYS A 173 7.33 47.25 4.87
N CYS A 174 7.44 46.50 3.78
CA CYS A 174 8.42 45.43 3.54
C CYS A 174 9.18 44.98 4.80
N ALA A 175 8.57 44.12 5.62
CA ALA A 175 9.23 43.49 6.75
C ALA A 175 9.86 42.18 6.27
N SER A 176 11.16 42.27 6.01
CA SER A 176 12.11 41.17 5.84
C SER A 176 11.80 39.98 6.75
N ILE A 177 11.56 38.81 6.14
CA ILE A 177 11.55 37.53 6.87
C ILE A 177 12.98 37.27 7.36
N SER A 178 13.21 37.47 8.67
CA SER A 178 14.46 37.13 9.34
C SER A 178 14.27 35.87 10.18
N ILE A 179 15.20 34.92 9.99
CA ILE A 179 15.32 33.67 10.73
C ILE A 179 15.94 33.96 12.10
N GLN A 180 15.20 33.93 13.22
CA GLN A 180 15.81 33.77 14.55
C GLN A 180 14.91 33.04 15.59
N LYS A 181 15.43 31.88 16.03
CA LYS A 181 15.48 31.29 17.38
C LYS A 181 14.20 31.20 18.24
N ILE A 182 13.73 29.96 18.41
CA ILE A 182 12.92 29.53 19.56
C ILE A 182 13.88 28.96 20.62
N THR A 183 13.94 29.60 21.78
CA THR A 183 14.51 29.06 23.03
C THR A 183 13.41 28.94 24.08
N ASN A 184 13.45 27.82 24.80
CA ASN A 184 12.66 27.40 25.96
C ASN A 184 12.24 28.52 26.93
N GLU A 185 11.09 28.34 27.58
CA GLU A 185 11.01 28.33 29.04
C GLU A 185 9.75 27.61 29.58
N LYS A 186 9.93 27.09 30.79
CA LYS A 186 9.21 26.03 31.50
C LYS A 186 8.18 26.60 32.50
N GLU A 187 7.32 25.68 32.98
CA GLU A 187 6.72 25.61 34.34
C GLU A 187 5.73 26.73 34.73
N THR A 188 4.48 26.47 35.14
CA THR A 188 4.11 25.90 36.46
C THR A 188 2.58 25.81 36.56
N ARG A 189 2.02 24.69 37.05
CA ARG A 189 1.21 24.62 38.30
C ARG A 189 0.48 23.28 38.42
N ALA A 190 0.84 22.56 39.47
CA ALA A 190 0.10 21.42 40.00
C ALA A 190 -0.74 21.83 41.22
N MET A 191 -1.64 20.91 41.60
CA MET A 191 -2.33 20.72 42.89
C MET A 191 -3.72 21.36 43.07
N SER A 192 -4.76 20.52 43.06
CA SER A 192 -5.37 20.05 44.32
C SER A 192 -6.15 18.74 44.09
N LYS A 193 -6.01 17.80 45.05
CA LYS A 193 -6.61 16.46 45.07
C LYS A 193 -8.01 16.50 45.72
N GLY A 194 -8.88 15.58 45.31
CA GLY A 194 -10.07 15.17 46.07
C GLY A 194 -10.49 13.75 45.71
N ASN A 195 -10.29 12.81 46.63
CA ASN A 195 -10.66 11.39 46.55
C ASN A 195 -12.16 11.17 46.29
N ARG A 196 -12.49 10.26 45.37
CA ARG A 196 -13.70 9.41 45.44
C ARG A 196 -13.36 7.99 45.00
N THR A 197 -13.97 7.03 45.69
CA THR A 197 -13.86 5.58 45.54
C THR A 197 -14.39 5.09 44.18
N MET A 198 -13.61 4.21 43.52
CA MET A 198 -13.92 3.62 42.21
C MET A 198 -15.16 2.73 42.25
N GLY A 199 -16.06 2.94 41.29
CA GLY A 199 -17.16 2.03 40.95
C GLY A 199 -16.78 1.11 39.78
N GLN A 200 -17.48 -0.01 39.62
CA GLN A 200 -17.21 -1.06 38.62
C GLN A 200 -17.11 -0.53 37.17
N ASP A 201 -17.77 0.58 36.83
CA ASP A 201 -17.67 1.22 35.50
C ASP A 201 -16.29 1.86 35.22
N GLU A 202 -15.55 2.29 36.25
CA GLU A 202 -14.17 2.79 36.09
C GLU A 202 -13.18 1.64 35.90
N GLN A 203 -13.46 0.43 36.42
CA GLN A 203 -12.68 -0.78 36.09
C GLN A 203 -12.89 -1.21 34.64
N ASP A 204 -14.13 -1.11 34.12
CA ASP A 204 -14.43 -1.40 32.71
C ASP A 204 -13.89 -0.32 31.77
N GLN A 205 -13.87 0.95 32.18
CA GLN A 205 -13.23 2.05 31.44
C GLN A 205 -11.70 2.02 31.51
N GLN A 206 -11.10 1.51 32.60
CA GLN A 206 -9.66 1.26 32.68
C GLN A 206 -9.27 0.12 31.72
N LEU A 207 -10.08 -0.96 31.66
CA LEU A 207 -9.93 -2.04 30.67
C LEU A 207 -10.11 -1.54 29.22
N ALA A 208 -10.97 -0.55 28.99
CA ALA A 208 -11.18 0.05 27.65
C ALA A 208 -10.08 1.05 27.27
N LYS A 209 -9.52 1.80 28.23
CA LYS A 209 -8.35 2.68 28.01
C LYS A 209 -7.07 1.89 27.77
N GLU A 210 -6.92 0.72 28.40
CA GLU A 210 -5.82 -0.20 28.11
C GLU A 210 -5.93 -0.82 26.69
N LYS A 211 -7.16 -0.99 26.16
CA LYS A 211 -7.38 -1.46 24.78
C LYS A 211 -7.08 -0.42 23.69
N GLY A 212 -7.21 0.87 24.00
CA GLY A 212 -6.92 1.97 23.05
C GLY A 212 -5.44 2.33 22.94
N ALA A 213 -4.60 1.84 23.85
CA ALA A 213 -3.15 2.06 23.85
C ALA A 213 -2.36 0.94 23.16
N THR A 214 -3.04 -0.09 22.66
CA THR A 214 -2.41 -1.22 21.95
C THR A 214 -2.92 -1.26 20.51
N GLY A 215 -2.04 -1.01 19.53
CA GLY A 215 -2.28 -1.19 18.10
C GLY A 215 -2.52 -2.67 17.74
N ARG A 216 -3.64 -3.22 18.20
CA ARG A 216 -3.94 -4.65 18.09
C ARG A 216 -4.56 -4.93 16.73
N VAL A 217 -3.79 -5.55 15.85
CA VAL A 217 -4.32 -6.08 14.59
C VAL A 217 -5.32 -7.19 14.92
N GLN A 218 -6.57 -7.02 14.54
CA GLN A 218 -7.60 -8.02 14.81
C GLN A 218 -7.39 -9.25 13.93
N PRO A 219 -7.57 -10.49 14.43
CA PRO A 219 -7.62 -11.67 13.56
C PRO A 219 -8.67 -11.51 12.46
N PHE A 220 -8.47 -12.19 11.32
CA PHE A 220 -9.49 -12.22 10.28
C PHE A 220 -10.77 -12.90 10.78
N PRO A 221 -11.97 -12.44 10.37
CA PRO A 221 -13.22 -13.09 10.73
C PRO A 221 -13.22 -14.59 10.39
N GLY A 222 -13.78 -15.41 11.28
CA GLY A 222 -13.86 -16.87 11.14
C GLY A 222 -12.50 -17.58 11.04
N SER A 223 -11.41 -16.89 11.37
CA SER A 223 -10.04 -17.39 11.21
C SER A 223 -9.27 -17.38 12.52
N ARG A 224 -8.30 -18.28 12.64
CA ARG A 224 -7.31 -18.29 13.73
C ARG A 224 -5.91 -18.57 13.19
N LYS A 225 -4.89 -18.01 13.84
CA LYS A 225 -3.50 -18.40 13.62
C LYS A 225 -3.29 -19.82 14.12
N VAL A 226 -2.61 -20.64 13.33
CA VAL A 226 -2.13 -21.98 13.72
C VAL A 226 -0.67 -22.14 13.29
N TYR A 227 0.03 -23.10 13.91
CA TYR A 227 1.43 -23.37 13.61
C TYR A 227 1.62 -24.83 13.23
N ILE A 228 2.37 -25.07 12.15
CA ILE A 228 2.88 -26.38 11.78
C ILE A 228 4.32 -26.47 12.29
N TYR A 229 4.58 -27.44 13.16
CA TYR A 229 5.91 -27.65 13.71
C TYR A 229 6.77 -28.52 12.79
N GLY A 230 8.00 -28.09 12.55
CA GLY A 230 9.01 -28.86 11.82
C GLY A 230 9.67 -29.93 12.70
N SER A 231 10.89 -30.30 12.32
CA SER A 231 11.75 -31.26 13.04
C SER A 231 12.07 -30.83 14.47
N ARG A 232 11.92 -29.53 14.78
CA ARG A 232 12.15 -28.93 16.09
C ARG A 232 10.98 -28.06 16.53
N PRO A 233 10.72 -27.93 17.85
CA PRO A 233 9.63 -27.08 18.37
C PRO A 233 9.77 -25.59 18.06
N ASP A 234 11.00 -25.10 17.84
CA ASP A 234 11.26 -23.70 17.50
C ASP A 234 11.00 -23.39 16.01
N ILE A 235 10.87 -24.40 15.15
CA ILE A 235 10.43 -24.26 13.75
C ILE A 235 8.90 -24.31 13.73
N ALA A 236 8.26 -23.20 14.14
CA ALA A 236 6.81 -23.05 14.18
C ALA A 236 6.33 -22.23 12.97
N VAL A 237 5.86 -22.91 11.93
CA VAL A 237 5.48 -22.29 10.64
C VAL A 237 4.03 -21.82 10.68
N PRO A 238 3.75 -20.51 10.49
CA PRO A 238 2.42 -19.97 10.64
C PRO A 238 1.54 -20.27 9.42
N GLU A 239 0.31 -20.67 9.69
CA GLU A 239 -0.80 -20.68 8.73
C GLU A 239 -2.03 -20.02 9.37
N ARG A 240 -2.96 -19.59 8.52
CA ARG A 240 -4.29 -19.17 8.95
C ARG A 240 -5.28 -20.29 8.69
N GLU A 241 -5.94 -20.76 9.74
CA GLU A 241 -7.01 -21.75 9.64
C GLU A 241 -8.37 -21.05 9.64
N ILE A 242 -9.17 -21.32 8.60
CA ILE A 242 -10.50 -20.75 8.39
C ILE A 242 -11.52 -21.83 8.75
N ALA A 243 -12.30 -21.61 9.81
CA ALA A 243 -13.35 -22.53 10.20
C ALA A 243 -14.52 -22.46 9.20
N LEU A 244 -15.07 -23.62 8.85
CA LEU A 244 -16.21 -23.75 7.94
C LEU A 244 -17.38 -24.37 8.68
N HIS A 245 -18.60 -23.91 8.38
CA HIS A 245 -19.83 -24.46 8.93
C HIS A 245 -20.21 -25.75 8.19
N ASP A 246 -20.93 -26.63 8.88
CA ASP A 246 -21.50 -27.82 8.28
C ASP A 246 -22.56 -27.48 7.23
N THR A 247 -22.71 -28.36 6.24
CA THR A 247 -23.75 -28.27 5.22
C THR A 247 -24.90 -29.20 5.58
N ASN A 248 -26.10 -28.65 5.77
CA ASN A 248 -27.31 -29.45 5.96
C ASN A 248 -27.84 -29.90 4.60
N THR A 249 -27.77 -31.20 4.32
CA THR A 249 -28.32 -31.82 3.10
C THR A 249 -29.54 -32.69 3.43
N PRO A 250 -30.42 -33.01 2.46
CA PRO A 250 -31.49 -33.98 2.66
C PRO A 250 -31.00 -35.36 3.12
N GLN A 251 -29.75 -35.71 2.83
CA GLN A 251 -29.11 -36.98 3.18
C GLN A 251 -28.41 -36.96 4.55
N GLY A 252 -28.34 -35.80 5.21
CA GLY A 252 -27.70 -35.63 6.51
C GLY A 252 -26.80 -34.38 6.57
N VAL A 253 -26.06 -34.26 7.67
CA VAL A 253 -25.09 -33.18 7.89
C VAL A 253 -23.76 -33.58 7.25
N GLU A 254 -23.29 -32.78 6.30
CA GLU A 254 -21.95 -32.92 5.70
C GLU A 254 -20.98 -31.97 6.40
N HIS A 255 -19.94 -32.54 7.02
CA HIS A 255 -18.92 -31.76 7.71
C HIS A 255 -17.93 -31.12 6.72
N ASN A 256 -17.65 -29.82 6.89
CA ASN A 256 -16.64 -29.11 6.11
C ASN A 256 -15.39 -28.89 6.95
N GLU A 257 -14.29 -29.56 6.58
CA GLU A 257 -13.01 -29.41 7.27
C GLU A 257 -12.48 -27.97 7.18
N PRO A 258 -11.89 -27.42 8.26
CA PRO A 258 -11.27 -26.10 8.22
C PRO A 258 -10.20 -26.00 7.12
N LEU A 259 -10.17 -24.87 6.41
CA LEU A 259 -9.18 -24.64 5.37
C LEU A 259 -7.99 -23.86 5.92
N ARG A 260 -6.78 -24.41 5.75
CA ARG A 260 -5.55 -23.70 6.05
C ARG A 260 -5.00 -22.97 4.84
N VAL A 261 -4.62 -21.72 5.03
CA VAL A 261 -4.08 -20.84 3.99
C VAL A 261 -2.78 -20.19 4.46
N TYR A 262 -1.94 -19.82 3.49
CA TYR A 262 -0.71 -19.08 3.71
C TYR A 262 -1.00 -17.75 4.45
N ASP A 263 -0.15 -17.38 5.39
CA ASP A 263 -0.35 -16.20 6.23
C ASP A 263 0.99 -15.49 6.48
N THR A 264 1.06 -14.21 6.13
CA THR A 264 2.24 -13.33 6.27
C THR A 264 2.09 -12.30 7.38
N SER A 265 0.95 -12.28 8.07
CA SER A 265 0.64 -11.25 9.07
C SER A 265 1.49 -11.32 10.36
N GLY A 266 2.38 -12.31 10.46
CA GLY A 266 3.21 -12.54 11.63
C GLY A 266 2.41 -12.86 12.89
N PRO A 267 3.01 -12.68 14.08
CA PRO A 267 2.33 -12.92 15.36
C PRO A 267 1.24 -11.87 15.66
N MET A 268 1.13 -10.80 14.88
CA MET A 268 0.18 -9.71 15.12
C MET A 268 -1.29 -10.15 15.07
N THR A 269 -1.60 -11.22 14.34
CA THR A 269 -2.95 -11.81 14.26
C THR A 269 -3.13 -13.03 15.17
N ASP A 270 -2.12 -13.40 15.97
CA ASP A 270 -2.25 -14.39 17.02
C ASP A 270 -2.93 -13.74 18.25
N PRO A 271 -4.11 -14.21 18.68
CA PRO A 271 -4.78 -13.68 19.88
C PRO A 271 -3.92 -13.76 21.15
N GLY A 272 -3.01 -14.73 21.23
CA GLY A 272 -2.09 -14.94 22.34
C GLY A 272 -0.92 -13.95 22.37
N PHE A 273 -0.60 -13.31 21.25
CA PHE A 273 0.48 -12.34 21.18
C PHE A 273 0.01 -10.94 21.64
N HIS A 274 0.89 -10.24 22.36
CA HIS A 274 0.64 -8.88 22.83
C HIS A 274 1.66 -7.97 22.16
N ALA A 275 1.21 -7.23 21.15
CA ALA A 275 2.08 -6.38 20.36
C ALA A 275 2.55 -5.15 21.14
N ASP A 276 3.87 -4.95 21.17
CA ASP A 276 4.51 -3.72 21.63
C ASP A 276 5.58 -3.32 20.60
N ILE A 277 5.29 -2.28 19.83
CA ILE A 277 6.18 -1.81 18.78
C ILE A 277 7.54 -1.32 19.30
N ARG A 278 7.62 -0.94 20.58
CA ARG A 278 8.86 -0.51 21.24
C ARG A 278 9.74 -1.70 21.65
N ALA A 279 9.12 -2.85 21.90
CA ALA A 279 9.81 -4.10 22.19
C ALA A 279 10.21 -4.87 20.93
N GLY A 280 9.50 -4.64 19.82
CA GLY A 280 9.70 -5.36 18.56
C GLY A 280 9.09 -6.76 18.55
N LEU A 281 9.24 -7.46 17.43
CA LEU A 281 8.80 -8.84 17.30
C LEU A 281 9.79 -9.82 17.95
N PRO A 282 9.34 -11.03 18.34
CA PRO A 282 10.24 -12.07 18.81
C PRO A 282 11.29 -12.44 17.76
N ALA A 283 12.55 -12.41 18.15
CA ALA A 283 13.70 -12.72 17.31
C ALA A 283 13.88 -14.25 17.09
N LEU A 284 12.90 -14.88 16.41
CA LEU A 284 12.73 -16.33 16.29
C LEU A 284 13.97 -17.06 15.73
N ARG A 285 14.72 -16.42 14.81
CA ARG A 285 15.86 -17.05 14.14
C ARG A 285 17.18 -16.94 14.90
N THR A 286 17.25 -16.16 15.98
CA THR A 286 18.52 -15.87 16.70
C THR A 286 19.28 -17.14 17.06
N ARG A 287 18.58 -18.17 17.55
CA ARG A 287 19.18 -19.46 17.90
C ARG A 287 19.72 -20.18 16.67
N TRP A 288 18.97 -20.21 15.57
CA TRP A 288 19.34 -20.89 14.32
C TRP A 288 20.57 -20.28 13.66
N ILE A 289 20.77 -18.97 13.84
CA ILE A 289 21.90 -18.22 13.31
C ILE A 289 23.13 -18.49 14.19
N THR A 290 22.99 -18.37 15.51
CA THR A 290 24.13 -18.51 16.44
C THR A 290 24.65 -19.94 16.58
N GLU A 291 23.77 -20.96 16.49
CA GLU A 291 24.15 -22.37 16.65
C GLU A 291 25.00 -22.94 15.49
N ARG A 292 25.15 -22.21 14.37
CA ARG A 292 26.02 -22.61 13.25
C ARG A 292 27.50 -22.28 13.47
N GLU A 293 27.80 -21.43 14.45
CA GLU A 293 29.17 -21.04 14.81
C GLU A 293 29.99 -20.48 13.63
N ASP A 294 29.33 -19.77 12.71
CA ASP A 294 29.92 -19.12 11.53
C ASP A 294 29.73 -17.60 11.53
N VAL A 295 29.07 -17.05 12.54
CA VAL A 295 28.90 -15.61 12.79
C VAL A 295 29.65 -15.16 14.04
N GLU A 296 30.06 -13.90 14.07
CA GLU A 296 30.64 -13.22 15.23
C GLU A 296 29.94 -11.88 15.48
N ALA A 297 29.77 -11.53 16.76
CA ALA A 297 29.34 -10.20 17.17
C ALA A 297 30.52 -9.22 17.08
N TYR A 298 30.26 -7.99 16.63
CA TYR A 298 31.29 -6.94 16.57
C TYR A 298 30.70 -5.56 16.86
N ARG A 299 31.56 -4.56 17.05
CA ARG A 299 31.14 -3.21 17.47
C ARG A 299 30.11 -2.54 16.55
N GLY A 300 30.05 -2.92 15.27
CA GLY A 300 29.19 -2.27 14.27
C GLY A 300 29.62 -0.85 13.91
N ARG A 301 28.94 -0.28 12.93
CA ARG A 301 29.05 1.11 12.52
C ARG A 301 28.31 2.02 13.51
N THR A 302 28.87 3.19 13.80
CA THR A 302 28.18 4.23 14.56
C THR A 302 27.26 5.03 13.64
N VAL A 303 26.00 5.23 14.05
CA VAL A 303 25.02 6.05 13.33
C VAL A 303 25.48 7.51 13.32
N LYS A 304 25.50 8.12 12.13
CA LYS A 304 25.91 9.50 11.87
C LYS A 304 24.68 10.37 11.57
N PRO A 305 24.75 11.71 11.76
CA PRO A 305 23.63 12.60 11.45
C PRO A 305 23.10 12.47 10.00
N GLU A 306 24.00 12.31 9.03
CA GLU A 306 23.67 12.18 7.61
C GLU A 306 22.84 10.93 7.28
N ASP A 307 22.88 9.88 8.11
CA ASP A 307 22.06 8.67 7.93
C ASP A 307 20.55 8.97 8.06
N ASN A 308 20.23 10.08 8.73
CA ASN A 308 18.88 10.60 8.94
C ASN A 308 18.64 11.92 8.17
N GLY A 309 19.44 12.21 7.13
CA GLY A 309 19.28 13.42 6.31
C GLY A 309 19.58 14.73 7.07
N GLN A 310 20.40 14.66 8.13
CA GLN A 310 20.81 15.82 8.93
C GLN A 310 22.24 16.23 8.57
N LYS A 311 22.52 17.55 8.61
CA LYS A 311 23.85 18.08 8.34
C LYS A 311 24.87 17.64 9.41
N PRO A 312 26.16 17.45 9.06
CA PRO A 312 27.21 17.19 10.03
C PRO A 312 27.24 18.27 11.14
N GLY A 313 27.23 17.84 12.41
CA GLY A 313 27.16 18.73 13.57
C GLY A 313 25.77 19.32 13.89
N GLY A 314 24.74 18.95 13.12
CA GLY A 314 23.34 19.25 13.45
C GLY A 314 22.90 18.54 14.74
N LYS A 315 22.04 19.18 15.54
CA LYS A 315 21.37 18.49 16.65
C LYS A 315 20.42 17.45 16.06
N ARG A 316 20.44 16.21 16.59
CA ARG A 316 19.42 15.19 16.32
C ARG A 316 18.04 15.81 16.54
N ALA A 317 17.29 16.01 15.47
CA ALA A 317 15.94 16.56 15.54
C ALA A 317 14.93 15.42 15.58
N GLY A 318 14.15 15.33 16.66
CA GLY A 318 12.74 14.92 16.63
C GLY A 318 12.38 13.44 16.71
N ALA A 319 13.01 12.54 15.95
CA ALA A 319 12.60 11.14 15.89
C ALA A 319 13.10 10.33 17.10
N GLU A 320 12.20 9.55 17.71
CA GLU A 320 12.58 8.61 18.77
C GLU A 320 13.43 7.48 18.18
N GLU A 321 14.62 7.27 18.73
CA GLU A 321 15.41 6.07 18.42
C GLU A 321 14.69 4.83 18.95
N TYR A 322 14.75 3.75 18.19
CA TYR A 322 14.16 2.49 18.62
C TYR A 322 14.70 2.08 20.01
N PRO A 323 13.84 1.96 21.04
CA PRO A 323 14.27 1.79 22.42
C PRO A 323 14.59 0.34 22.78
N GLY A 324 14.21 -0.63 21.93
CA GLY A 324 14.47 -2.04 22.17
C GLY A 324 15.97 -2.35 22.26
N LEU A 325 16.30 -3.40 23.03
CA LEU A 325 17.69 -3.77 23.29
C LEU A 325 18.38 -4.20 22.00
N ARG A 326 19.23 -3.33 21.44
CA ARG A 326 20.13 -3.70 20.34
C ARG A 326 21.35 -4.42 20.89
N GLY A 327 21.50 -5.69 20.53
CA GLY A 327 22.77 -6.40 20.65
C GLY A 327 23.83 -5.81 19.70
N GLN A 328 25.07 -6.28 19.82
CA GLN A 328 26.06 -6.02 18.76
C GLN A 328 25.60 -6.69 17.46
N PRO A 329 25.74 -6.03 16.29
CA PRO A 329 25.42 -6.67 15.02
C PRO A 329 26.31 -7.89 14.80
N LEU A 330 25.75 -8.88 14.10
CA LEU A 330 26.45 -10.07 13.67
C LEU A 330 27.01 -9.88 12.27
N ARG A 331 28.12 -10.56 11.99
CA ARG A 331 28.69 -10.74 10.65
C ARG A 331 29.26 -12.15 10.53
N GLY A 332 29.36 -12.68 9.31
CA GLY A 332 30.10 -13.91 9.04
C GLY A 332 31.57 -13.79 9.44
N ILE A 333 32.09 -14.85 10.05
CA ILE A 333 33.51 -14.97 10.42
C ILE A 333 34.35 -14.87 9.13
N ALA A 334 35.51 -14.20 9.22
CA ALA A 334 36.39 -14.02 8.07
C ALA A 334 36.68 -15.33 7.33
N GLY A 335 36.45 -15.33 6.01
CA GLY A 335 36.63 -16.51 5.15
C GLY A 335 35.47 -17.50 5.12
N ARG A 336 34.39 -17.27 5.89
CA ARG A 336 33.15 -18.07 5.83
C ARG A 336 32.02 -17.28 5.18
N SER A 337 31.24 -17.96 4.34
CA SER A 337 29.98 -17.45 3.83
C SER A 337 28.85 -17.87 4.75
N VAL A 338 27.89 -16.99 5.00
CA VAL A 338 26.73 -17.28 5.85
C VAL A 338 25.43 -17.34 5.05
N THR A 339 25.52 -17.40 3.72
CA THR A 339 24.36 -17.29 2.84
C THR A 339 23.59 -18.59 2.70
N GLN A 340 22.27 -18.52 2.48
CA GLN A 340 21.47 -19.72 2.22
C GLN A 340 21.94 -20.47 0.96
N MET A 341 22.38 -19.74 -0.08
CA MET A 341 22.96 -20.36 -1.28
C MET A 341 24.25 -21.14 -0.97
N HIS A 342 25.11 -20.61 -0.09
CA HIS A 342 26.32 -21.30 0.33
C HIS A 342 25.99 -22.62 1.03
N TYR A 343 25.14 -22.60 2.06
CA TYR A 343 24.74 -23.81 2.76
C TYR A 343 24.09 -24.82 1.81
N ALA A 344 23.22 -24.34 0.91
CA ALA A 344 22.56 -25.17 -0.07
C ALA A 344 23.56 -25.91 -0.96
N ARG A 345 24.59 -25.22 -1.47
CA ARG A 345 25.66 -25.81 -2.30
C ARG A 345 26.55 -26.79 -1.54
N GLN A 346 26.71 -26.61 -0.23
CA GLN A 346 27.39 -27.58 0.64
C GLN A 346 26.52 -28.81 0.99
N GLY A 347 25.27 -28.86 0.50
CA GLY A 347 24.36 -29.96 0.82
C GLY A 347 23.70 -29.84 2.20
N ILE A 348 23.77 -28.67 2.82
CA ILE A 348 23.22 -28.42 4.16
C ILE A 348 21.79 -27.90 4.03
N ILE A 349 20.86 -28.49 4.79
CA ILE A 349 19.49 -27.99 4.96
C ILE A 349 19.45 -27.19 6.26
N THR A 350 19.18 -25.90 6.15
CA THR A 350 19.10 -24.99 7.30
C THR A 350 17.69 -24.99 7.91
N PRO A 351 17.53 -24.53 9.17
CA PRO A 351 16.21 -24.28 9.73
C PRO A 351 15.32 -23.37 8.88
N GLU A 352 15.88 -22.35 8.19
CA GLU A 352 15.08 -21.51 7.29
C GLU A 352 14.59 -22.28 6.06
N MET A 353 15.42 -23.16 5.48
CA MET A 353 15.01 -24.00 4.36
C MET A 353 13.88 -24.96 4.76
N GLU A 354 13.97 -25.57 5.95
CA GLU A 354 12.90 -26.40 6.49
C GLU A 354 11.62 -25.60 6.74
N PHE A 355 11.73 -24.44 7.39
CA PHE A 355 10.61 -23.53 7.65
C PHE A 355 9.87 -23.19 6.36
N ALA A 356 10.61 -22.73 5.35
CA ALA A 356 10.01 -22.34 4.08
C ALA A 356 9.46 -23.54 3.29
N ALA A 357 10.09 -24.72 3.38
CA ALA A 357 9.57 -25.95 2.77
C ALA A 357 8.20 -26.35 3.34
N ILE A 358 8.04 -26.31 4.66
CA ILE A 358 6.75 -26.56 5.33
C ILE A 358 5.73 -25.52 4.89
N ARG A 359 6.10 -24.24 4.85
CA ARG A 359 5.22 -23.13 4.45
C ARG A 359 4.68 -23.32 3.03
N GLU A 360 5.54 -23.77 2.11
CA GLU A 360 5.18 -24.08 0.72
C GLU A 360 4.50 -25.44 0.54
N GLY A 361 4.66 -26.36 1.50
CA GLY A 361 4.13 -27.73 1.41
C GLY A 361 4.97 -28.65 0.51
N VAL A 362 6.29 -28.44 0.51
CA VAL A 362 7.28 -29.19 -0.29
C VAL A 362 8.34 -29.83 0.60
N LYS A 363 9.23 -30.64 0.02
CA LYS A 363 10.33 -31.26 0.77
C LYS A 363 11.49 -30.26 0.98
N PRO A 364 12.14 -30.21 2.15
CA PRO A 364 13.31 -29.35 2.39
C PRO A 364 14.46 -29.57 1.40
N GLU A 365 14.67 -30.81 0.95
CA GLU A 365 15.68 -31.10 -0.07
C GLU A 365 15.38 -30.46 -1.43
N PHE A 366 14.11 -30.31 -1.81
CA PHE A 366 13.74 -29.59 -3.03
C PHE A 366 14.07 -28.10 -2.92
N VAL A 367 13.78 -27.50 -1.76
CA VAL A 367 14.15 -26.11 -1.45
C VAL A 367 15.67 -25.91 -1.56
N ARG A 368 16.45 -26.80 -0.93
CA ARG A 368 17.92 -26.76 -1.00
C ARG A 368 18.42 -26.83 -2.44
N GLN A 369 17.86 -27.71 -3.28
CA GLN A 369 18.25 -27.83 -4.69
C GLN A 369 17.99 -26.54 -5.47
N GLU A 370 16.81 -25.93 -5.29
CA GLU A 370 16.44 -24.68 -5.98
C GLU A 370 17.32 -23.50 -5.55
N LEU A 371 17.66 -23.41 -4.25
CA LEU A 371 18.61 -22.41 -3.74
C LEU A 371 20.03 -22.65 -4.27
N ALA A 372 20.50 -23.91 -4.29
CA ALA A 372 21.85 -24.24 -4.75
C ALA A 372 22.06 -23.92 -6.24
N SER A 373 21.02 -24.13 -7.07
CA SER A 373 21.01 -23.79 -8.49
C SER A 373 20.74 -22.31 -8.77
N GLY A 374 20.38 -21.52 -7.75
CA GLY A 374 20.06 -20.10 -7.89
C GLY A 374 18.68 -19.81 -8.50
N ARG A 375 17.81 -20.82 -8.63
CA ARG A 375 16.43 -20.66 -9.14
C ARG A 375 15.42 -20.22 -8.09
N ALA A 376 15.86 -20.18 -6.84
CA ALA A 376 15.14 -19.61 -5.73
C ALA A 376 16.10 -18.85 -4.83
N ILE A 377 15.55 -17.88 -4.10
CA ILE A 377 16.23 -17.21 -3.00
C ILE A 377 15.39 -17.28 -1.73
N LEU A 378 16.06 -17.12 -0.61
CA LEU A 378 15.50 -17.03 0.73
C LEU A 378 16.16 -15.80 1.39
N PRO A 379 15.61 -14.58 1.20
CA PRO A 379 16.17 -13.36 1.77
C PRO A 379 16.06 -13.42 3.30
N SER A 380 17.21 -13.51 3.98
CA SER A 380 17.23 -13.86 5.39
C SER A 380 18.45 -13.34 6.13
N ASN A 381 18.62 -12.01 6.12
CA ASN A 381 19.79 -11.40 6.75
C ASN A 381 19.92 -11.87 8.20
N ILE A 382 21.15 -12.20 8.61
CA ILE A 382 21.46 -12.68 9.97
C ILE A 382 21.14 -11.66 11.07
N ASN A 383 21.01 -10.38 10.72
CA ASN A 383 20.59 -9.29 11.61
C ASN A 383 19.09 -8.99 11.54
N HIS A 384 18.29 -9.83 10.87
CA HIS A 384 16.83 -9.79 10.88
C HIS A 384 16.23 -11.10 11.44
N PRO A 385 16.50 -11.41 12.72
CA PRO A 385 16.01 -12.64 13.32
C PRO A 385 14.49 -12.67 13.55
N GLU A 386 13.80 -11.53 13.43
CA GLU A 386 12.34 -11.39 13.57
C GLU A 386 11.57 -11.91 12.35
N SER A 387 12.20 -11.93 11.17
CA SER A 387 11.57 -12.34 9.91
C SER A 387 11.23 -13.83 9.90
N GLU A 388 10.01 -14.17 9.51
CA GLU A 388 9.56 -15.53 9.24
C GLU A 388 9.99 -15.96 7.83
N PRO A 389 10.87 -16.98 7.67
CA PRO A 389 11.44 -17.34 6.38
C PRO A 389 10.40 -17.62 5.28
N MET A 390 10.75 -17.24 4.04
CA MET A 390 9.97 -17.53 2.84
C MET A 390 10.82 -17.64 1.59
N LEU A 391 10.31 -18.35 0.58
CA LEU A 391 11.00 -18.59 -0.69
C LEU A 391 10.44 -17.72 -1.80
N ILE A 392 11.35 -17.21 -2.63
CA ILE A 392 11.05 -16.53 -3.89
C ILE A 392 11.66 -17.36 -5.01
N GLY A 393 10.81 -17.99 -5.83
CA GLY A 393 11.24 -18.78 -6.98
C GLY A 393 10.04 -19.33 -7.76
N ARG A 394 10.24 -19.64 -9.04
CA ARG A 394 9.16 -20.01 -9.99
C ARG A 394 8.35 -21.24 -9.58
N HIS A 395 9.00 -22.20 -8.92
CA HIS A 395 8.38 -23.47 -8.51
C HIS A 395 7.56 -23.40 -7.22
N PHE A 396 7.49 -22.23 -6.58
CA PHE A 396 6.75 -21.98 -5.35
C PHE A 396 5.53 -21.08 -5.63
N HIS A 397 4.75 -20.77 -4.59
CA HIS A 397 3.70 -19.75 -4.73
C HIS A 397 4.29 -18.43 -5.22
N VAL A 398 3.59 -17.74 -6.13
CA VAL A 398 3.99 -16.40 -6.55
C VAL A 398 3.89 -15.45 -5.35
N LYS A 399 4.98 -14.74 -5.05
CA LYS A 399 5.04 -13.78 -3.93
C LYS A 399 4.68 -12.38 -4.39
N ILE A 400 4.26 -11.53 -3.46
CA ILE A 400 4.03 -10.11 -3.73
C ILE A 400 4.83 -9.22 -2.78
N ASN A 401 5.22 -8.05 -3.27
CA ASN A 401 5.89 -7.02 -2.48
C ASN A 401 5.02 -5.76 -2.37
N ALA A 402 5.00 -5.15 -1.18
CA ALA A 402 4.44 -3.82 -0.97
C ALA A 402 5.54 -2.79 -0.73
N ASN A 403 5.49 -1.67 -1.43
CA ASN A 403 6.37 -0.53 -1.20
C ASN A 403 5.73 0.41 -0.17
N ILE A 404 6.47 0.71 0.88
CA ILE A 404 6.17 1.74 1.88
C ILE A 404 7.33 2.75 1.91
N GLY A 405 7.29 3.68 2.85
CA GLY A 405 8.36 4.65 3.06
C GLY A 405 7.83 6.05 3.25
N ASN A 406 8.60 6.81 4.02
CA ASN A 406 8.35 8.22 4.26
C ASN A 406 8.77 9.06 3.04
N SER A 407 8.34 10.32 3.02
CA SER A 407 8.84 11.28 2.03
C SER A 407 9.19 12.60 2.70
N ALA A 408 9.92 13.46 2.00
CA ALA A 408 10.25 14.81 2.46
C ALA A 408 9.02 15.68 2.82
N VAL A 409 7.82 15.29 2.38
CA VAL A 409 6.57 16.04 2.56
C VAL A 409 5.57 15.38 3.53
N SER A 410 5.76 14.13 3.95
CA SER A 410 4.78 13.45 4.82
C SER A 410 5.30 12.16 5.50
N SER A 411 4.63 11.82 6.61
CA SER A 411 4.64 10.56 7.39
C SER A 411 5.57 10.50 8.61
N SER A 412 5.08 9.87 9.69
CA SER A 412 5.80 9.61 10.93
C SER A 412 6.25 8.14 11.02
N ILE A 413 7.15 7.82 11.95
CA ILE A 413 7.64 6.45 12.19
C ILE A 413 6.48 5.49 12.47
N GLU A 414 5.53 5.89 13.32
CA GLU A 414 4.37 5.08 13.68
C GLU A 414 3.50 4.77 12.46
N GLU A 415 3.31 5.75 11.56
CA GLU A 415 2.55 5.55 10.33
C GLU A 415 3.25 4.57 9.37
N GLU A 416 4.59 4.59 9.28
CA GLU A 416 5.33 3.64 8.45
C GLU A 416 5.27 2.21 9.00
N VAL A 417 5.43 2.05 10.33
CA VAL A 417 5.25 0.74 10.98
C VAL A 417 3.82 0.23 10.81
N GLU A 418 2.83 1.12 10.89
CA GLU A 418 1.43 0.76 10.69
C GLU A 418 1.15 0.39 9.23
N LYS A 419 1.70 1.12 8.24
CA LYS A 419 1.60 0.76 6.82
C LYS A 419 2.23 -0.60 6.52
N MET A 420 3.41 -0.89 7.08
CA MET A 420 4.05 -2.21 7.00
C MET A 420 3.11 -3.28 7.58
N THR A 421 2.64 -3.08 8.81
CA THR A 421 1.76 -4.02 9.51
C THR A 421 0.46 -4.26 8.74
N TRP A 422 -0.08 -3.20 8.12
CA TRP A 422 -1.27 -3.25 7.29
C TRP A 422 -1.04 -4.02 6.00
N ALA A 423 0.08 -3.78 5.31
CA ALA A 423 0.44 -4.50 4.09
C ALA A 423 0.61 -6.02 4.34
N VAL A 424 1.36 -6.40 5.37
CA VAL A 424 1.59 -7.82 5.71
C VAL A 424 0.32 -8.50 6.20
N ARG A 425 -0.56 -7.77 6.91
CA ARG A 425 -1.89 -8.28 7.27
C ARG A 425 -2.64 -8.77 6.04
N TRP A 426 -2.72 -7.95 5.00
CA TRP A 426 -3.51 -8.24 3.79
C TRP A 426 -2.83 -9.22 2.84
N GLY A 427 -1.62 -9.66 3.14
CA GLY A 427 -0.95 -10.75 2.45
C GLY A 427 0.34 -10.38 1.74
N SER A 428 0.89 -9.17 1.94
CA SER A 428 2.20 -8.82 1.42
C SER A 428 3.25 -9.83 1.91
N ASP A 429 4.02 -10.40 0.99
CA ASP A 429 5.02 -11.42 1.29
C ASP A 429 6.36 -10.75 1.63
N THR A 430 6.73 -9.67 0.95
CA THR A 430 7.85 -8.81 1.36
C THR A 430 7.40 -7.36 1.45
N VAL A 431 8.23 -6.52 2.07
CA VAL A 431 8.00 -5.07 2.12
C VAL A 431 9.30 -4.35 1.75
N MET A 432 9.21 -3.34 0.89
CA MET A 432 10.35 -2.45 0.64
C MET A 432 10.16 -1.10 1.33
N ASP A 433 11.16 -0.71 2.10
CA ASP A 433 11.28 0.64 2.61
C ASP A 433 11.95 1.53 1.56
N LEU A 434 11.13 2.34 0.87
CA LEU A 434 11.56 3.32 -0.12
C LEU A 434 11.59 4.75 0.46
N SER A 435 11.71 4.88 1.78
CA SER A 435 11.81 6.15 2.50
C SER A 435 12.86 7.08 1.90
N THR A 436 12.49 8.36 1.73
CA THR A 436 13.40 9.41 1.28
C THR A 436 13.23 10.70 2.09
N GLY A 437 14.31 11.48 2.19
CA GLY A 437 14.38 12.64 3.06
C GLY A 437 14.96 12.33 4.45
N LYS A 438 14.27 12.78 5.50
CA LYS A 438 14.79 12.74 6.88
C LYS A 438 14.48 11.42 7.58
N ASP A 439 15.28 11.13 8.60
CA ASP A 439 15.08 10.04 9.56
C ASP A 439 14.97 8.63 8.92
N ILE A 440 15.55 8.45 7.73
CA ILE A 440 15.53 7.19 6.96
C ILE A 440 16.07 6.02 7.78
N HIS A 441 17.27 6.17 8.36
CA HIS A 441 17.87 5.13 9.19
C HIS A 441 16.98 4.75 10.37
N THR A 442 16.49 5.77 11.08
CA THR A 442 15.69 5.57 12.29
C THR A 442 14.38 4.89 11.95
N THR A 443 13.66 5.39 10.95
CA THR A 443 12.39 4.82 10.47
C THR A 443 12.54 3.36 10.07
N ARG A 444 13.59 3.04 9.30
CA ARG A 444 13.88 1.67 8.90
C ARG A 444 14.17 0.74 10.07
N GLU A 445 14.85 1.22 11.11
CA GLU A 445 15.09 0.42 12.32
C GLU A 445 13.77 -0.01 12.96
N TRP A 446 12.82 0.91 13.11
CA TRP A 446 11.48 0.60 13.62
C TRP A 446 10.72 -0.38 12.72
N ILE A 447 10.83 -0.26 11.40
CA ILE A 447 10.21 -1.18 10.44
C ILE A 447 10.78 -2.58 10.60
N ILE A 448 12.11 -2.75 10.54
CA ILE A 448 12.76 -4.08 10.56
C ILE A 448 12.45 -4.79 11.88
N ARG A 449 12.61 -4.12 13.03
CA ARG A 449 12.34 -4.72 14.35
C ARG A 449 10.89 -5.14 14.55
N ASN A 450 9.96 -4.61 13.74
CA ASN A 450 8.55 -4.93 13.80
C ASN A 450 8.05 -5.76 12.60
N SER A 451 8.93 -6.14 11.67
CA SER A 451 8.53 -6.84 10.45
C SER A 451 8.62 -8.36 10.62
N PRO A 452 7.53 -9.11 10.38
CA PRO A 452 7.59 -10.56 10.32
C PRO A 452 8.01 -11.08 8.93
N VAL A 453 8.23 -10.17 7.96
CA VAL A 453 8.56 -10.50 6.57
C VAL A 453 9.88 -9.88 6.14
N PRO A 454 10.53 -10.38 5.08
CA PRO A 454 11.74 -9.77 4.55
C PRO A 454 11.55 -8.29 4.17
N ILE A 455 12.53 -7.47 4.54
CA ILE A 455 12.61 -6.05 4.22
C ILE A 455 13.63 -5.81 3.11
N GLY A 456 13.19 -5.15 2.04
CA GLY A 456 14.05 -4.67 0.97
C GLY A 456 14.28 -3.16 1.02
N THR A 457 15.36 -2.70 0.40
CA THR A 457 15.63 -1.26 0.20
C THR A 457 16.28 -0.99 -1.15
N VAL A 458 16.35 0.29 -1.50
CA VAL A 458 17.25 0.80 -2.55
C VAL A 458 18.36 1.61 -1.86
N PRO A 459 19.55 1.04 -1.57
CA PRO A 459 20.58 1.73 -0.79
C PRO A 459 21.01 3.08 -1.38
N LEU A 460 20.87 3.23 -2.70
CA LEU A 460 21.18 4.46 -3.43
C LEU A 460 20.34 5.65 -2.97
N TYR A 461 19.11 5.44 -2.49
CA TYR A 461 18.24 6.53 -2.05
C TYR A 461 18.78 7.19 -0.79
N GLN A 462 19.20 6.40 0.21
CA GLN A 462 19.83 6.94 1.40
C GLN A 462 21.22 7.53 1.09
N ALA A 463 22.00 6.88 0.21
CA ALA A 463 23.29 7.41 -0.22
C ALA A 463 23.15 8.80 -0.86
N LEU A 464 22.11 9.01 -1.67
CA LEU A 464 21.80 10.29 -2.30
C LEU A 464 21.43 11.36 -1.26
N GLU A 465 20.66 11.00 -0.23
CA GLU A 465 20.31 11.93 0.86
C GLU A 465 21.53 12.35 1.70
N LYS A 466 22.50 11.45 1.90
CA LYS A 466 23.77 11.77 2.57
C LYS A 466 24.59 12.83 1.82
N VAL A 467 24.38 12.97 0.51
CA VAL A 467 24.98 14.02 -0.34
C VAL A 467 23.98 15.10 -0.74
N ASN A 468 22.90 15.29 0.03
CA ASN A 468 21.90 16.34 -0.15
C ASN A 468 21.21 16.33 -1.53
N GLY A 469 21.03 15.18 -2.16
CA GLY A 469 20.38 15.08 -3.47
C GLY A 469 21.32 15.27 -4.67
N GLU A 470 22.61 15.54 -4.45
CA GLU A 470 23.59 15.78 -5.51
C GLU A 470 24.11 14.45 -6.05
N ALA A 471 23.56 13.99 -7.18
CA ALA A 471 23.91 12.69 -7.75
C ALA A 471 25.41 12.60 -8.06
N GLU A 472 26.02 13.67 -8.59
CA GLU A 472 27.44 13.76 -8.91
C GLU A 472 28.37 13.66 -7.69
N ALA A 473 27.87 13.91 -6.48
CA ALA A 473 28.65 13.83 -5.25
C ALA A 473 28.72 12.40 -4.68
N LEU A 474 27.99 11.45 -5.27
CA LEU A 474 28.07 10.04 -4.88
C LEU A 474 29.46 9.46 -5.15
N THR A 475 29.94 8.65 -4.21
CA THR A 475 31.20 7.89 -4.32
C THR A 475 31.01 6.45 -3.86
N TRP A 476 31.91 5.58 -4.30
CA TRP A 476 31.94 4.19 -3.83
C TRP A 476 32.05 4.10 -2.30
N GLU A 477 32.91 4.90 -1.67
CA GLU A 477 33.12 4.86 -0.22
C GLU A 477 31.86 5.17 0.57
N LEU A 478 31.07 6.16 0.11
CA LEU A 478 29.81 6.53 0.73
C LEU A 478 28.73 5.48 0.52
N TYR A 479 28.65 4.90 -0.69
CA TYR A 479 27.73 3.83 -0.98
C TYR A 479 28.06 2.56 -0.18
N ARG A 480 29.34 2.20 -0.10
CA ARG A 480 29.85 1.10 0.73
C ARG A 480 29.48 1.26 2.21
N ASP A 481 29.66 2.46 2.76
CA ASP A 481 29.25 2.78 4.14
C ASP A 481 27.74 2.58 4.34
N THR A 482 26.94 2.92 3.33
CA THR A 482 25.48 2.75 3.34
C THR A 482 25.06 1.28 3.24
N LEU A 483 25.73 0.47 2.43
CA LEU A 483 25.48 -0.99 2.38
C LEU A 483 25.72 -1.66 3.73
N ILE A 484 26.87 -1.36 4.37
CA ILE A 484 27.21 -1.92 5.68
C ILE A 484 26.21 -1.48 6.74
N GLU A 485 25.85 -0.19 6.75
CA GLU A 485 24.83 0.33 7.67
C GLU A 485 23.53 -0.46 7.58
N GLN A 486 22.98 -0.64 6.39
CA GLN A 486 21.71 -1.32 6.21
C GLN A 486 21.79 -2.83 6.45
N ALA A 487 22.93 -3.46 6.11
CA ALA A 487 23.15 -4.87 6.40
C ALA A 487 23.25 -5.15 7.91
N GLU A 488 23.82 -4.23 8.69
CA GLU A 488 23.85 -4.28 10.16
C GLU A 488 22.48 -4.02 10.81
N GLN A 489 21.55 -3.35 10.12
CA GLN A 489 20.17 -3.17 10.59
C GLN A 489 19.32 -4.43 10.38
N GLY A 490 19.63 -5.23 9.35
CA GLY A 490 18.86 -6.42 8.99
C GLY A 490 18.05 -6.27 7.69
N VAL A 491 18.46 -5.42 6.75
CA VAL A 491 17.83 -5.43 5.41
C VAL A 491 18.15 -6.76 4.72
N ASP A 492 17.14 -7.45 4.20
CA ASP A 492 17.25 -8.80 3.64
C ASP A 492 17.65 -8.82 2.16
N TYR A 493 17.28 -7.79 1.41
CA TYR A 493 17.70 -7.65 0.03
C TYR A 493 17.89 -6.19 -0.41
N PHE A 494 18.83 -6.00 -1.32
CA PHE A 494 19.14 -4.68 -1.89
C PHE A 494 18.80 -4.62 -3.37
N THR A 495 18.01 -3.62 -3.75
CA THR A 495 17.87 -3.22 -5.14
C THR A 495 19.07 -2.39 -5.58
N ILE A 496 19.91 -2.98 -6.44
CA ILE A 496 21.17 -2.38 -6.90
C ILE A 496 21.15 -2.24 -8.43
N HIS A 497 21.23 -1.01 -8.91
CA HIS A 497 21.12 -0.64 -10.33
C HIS A 497 22.49 -0.71 -11.04
N ALA A 498 23.19 -1.83 -10.88
CA ALA A 498 24.51 -2.06 -11.48
C ALA A 498 24.43 -2.35 -12.99
N GLY A 499 23.25 -2.60 -13.55
CA GLY A 499 23.03 -2.80 -14.98
C GLY A 499 22.98 -1.50 -15.82
N VAL A 500 22.88 -0.33 -15.18
CA VAL A 500 22.79 0.97 -15.87
C VAL A 500 24.18 1.43 -16.27
N LEU A 501 24.65 0.98 -17.43
CA LEU A 501 26.00 1.28 -17.91
C LEU A 501 26.04 2.57 -18.73
N LEU A 502 27.16 3.29 -18.67
CA LEU A 502 27.38 4.57 -19.37
C LEU A 502 27.01 4.46 -20.86
N ARG A 503 27.41 3.36 -21.49
CA ARG A 503 27.15 3.08 -22.93
C ARG A 503 25.68 2.83 -23.27
N TYR A 504 24.81 2.54 -22.28
CA TYR A 504 23.39 2.30 -22.50
C TYR A 504 22.55 3.58 -22.39
N ILE A 505 23.04 4.60 -21.68
CA ILE A 505 22.31 5.87 -21.49
C ILE A 505 21.91 6.53 -22.83
N PRO A 506 22.77 6.58 -23.88
CA PRO A 506 22.35 7.15 -25.17
C PRO A 506 21.20 6.39 -25.86
N MET A 507 21.02 5.09 -25.56
CA MET A 507 19.94 4.29 -26.15
C MET A 507 18.56 4.80 -25.69
N THR A 508 18.47 5.37 -24.49
CA THR A 508 17.20 5.90 -23.94
C THR A 508 16.81 7.26 -24.53
N ALA A 509 17.69 7.91 -25.31
CA ALA A 509 17.41 9.23 -25.88
C ALA A 509 16.23 9.23 -26.88
N LYS A 510 15.89 8.06 -27.44
CA LYS A 510 14.77 7.88 -28.39
C LYS A 510 13.46 7.45 -27.73
N ARG A 511 13.46 7.23 -26.41
CA ARG A 511 12.28 6.80 -25.66
C ARG A 511 11.25 7.91 -25.54
N MET A 512 9.98 7.52 -25.45
CA MET A 512 8.87 8.42 -25.14
C MET A 512 8.97 8.95 -23.71
N THR A 513 9.29 8.07 -22.75
CA THR A 513 9.30 8.39 -21.31
C THR A 513 10.69 8.35 -20.68
N GLY A 514 11.74 8.16 -21.49
CA GLY A 514 13.13 8.20 -21.02
C GLY A 514 13.45 7.12 -19.98
N ILE A 515 14.11 7.52 -18.89
CA ILE A 515 14.45 6.67 -17.75
C ILE A 515 13.48 6.98 -16.61
N VAL A 516 12.58 6.04 -16.31
CA VAL A 516 11.56 6.20 -15.25
C VAL A 516 11.96 5.57 -13.92
N SER A 517 13.02 4.77 -13.89
CA SER A 517 13.59 4.30 -12.62
C SER A 517 14.27 5.45 -11.89
N ARG A 518 13.85 5.72 -10.65
CA ARG A 518 14.53 6.71 -9.79
C ARG A 518 15.98 6.31 -9.53
N GLY A 519 16.26 5.02 -9.29
CA GLY A 519 17.63 4.55 -9.08
C GLY A 519 18.45 4.59 -10.38
N GLY A 520 17.82 4.22 -11.50
CA GLY A 520 18.46 4.30 -12.81
C GLY A 520 18.79 5.72 -13.25
N SER A 521 17.91 6.71 -12.98
CA SER A 521 18.14 8.10 -13.33
C SER A 521 19.26 8.75 -12.49
N ILE A 522 19.37 8.39 -11.20
CA ILE A 522 20.49 8.80 -10.34
C ILE A 522 21.82 8.28 -10.91
N MET A 523 21.88 7.00 -11.26
CA MET A 523 23.10 6.42 -11.83
C MET A 523 23.44 6.99 -13.20
N ALA A 524 22.43 7.24 -14.05
CA ALA A 524 22.64 7.87 -15.33
C ALA A 524 23.20 9.30 -15.17
N ALA A 525 22.67 10.09 -14.23
CA ALA A 525 23.18 11.43 -13.93
C ALA A 525 24.64 11.40 -13.44
N TRP A 526 24.97 10.46 -12.54
CA TRP A 526 26.35 10.28 -12.06
C TRP A 526 27.31 9.91 -13.20
N CYS A 527 26.94 8.92 -14.04
CA CYS A 527 27.76 8.49 -15.18
C CYS A 527 27.99 9.62 -16.18
N LEU A 528 26.97 10.45 -16.44
CA LEU A 528 27.09 11.60 -17.34
C LEU A 528 27.96 12.72 -16.77
N ALA A 529 27.82 13.01 -15.46
CA ALA A 529 28.59 14.06 -14.80
C ALA A 529 30.10 13.75 -14.76
N HIS A 530 30.46 12.47 -14.54
CA HIS A 530 31.85 12.04 -14.44
C HIS A 530 32.43 11.50 -15.75
N HIS A 531 31.58 11.19 -16.73
CA HIS A 531 31.92 10.44 -17.94
C HIS A 531 32.69 9.14 -17.63
N GLN A 532 32.22 8.42 -16.60
CA GLN A 532 32.80 7.17 -16.10
C GLN A 532 31.75 6.06 -16.09
N GLU A 533 32.21 4.82 -16.12
CA GLU A 533 31.32 3.66 -15.98
C GLU A 533 30.72 3.62 -14.57
N ASN A 534 29.49 3.10 -14.48
CA ASN A 534 28.73 2.97 -13.25
C ASN A 534 29.56 2.33 -12.12
N PHE A 535 29.79 3.06 -11.03
CA PHE A 535 30.62 2.54 -9.95
C PHE A 535 30.03 1.31 -9.24
N LEU A 536 28.69 1.12 -9.29
CA LEU A 536 28.05 -0.10 -8.79
C LEU A 536 28.43 -1.32 -9.62
N TYR A 537 28.65 -1.13 -10.92
CA TYR A 537 29.14 -2.16 -11.82
C TYR A 537 30.64 -2.43 -11.58
N THR A 538 31.46 -1.37 -11.50
CA THR A 538 32.91 -1.54 -11.37
C THR A 538 33.34 -2.10 -10.01
N HIS A 539 32.56 -1.85 -8.96
CA HIS A 539 32.79 -2.38 -7.60
C HIS A 539 31.90 -3.58 -7.26
N PHE A 540 31.27 -4.22 -8.25
CA PHE A 540 30.26 -5.26 -8.00
C PHE A 540 30.76 -6.45 -7.16
N GLU A 541 32.01 -6.87 -7.34
CA GLU A 541 32.60 -7.93 -6.50
C GLU A 541 32.82 -7.50 -5.05
N GLU A 542 33.18 -6.24 -4.79
CA GLU A 542 33.27 -5.72 -3.42
C GLU A 542 31.88 -5.64 -2.77
N ILE A 543 30.84 -5.33 -3.53
CA ILE A 543 29.45 -5.39 -3.07
C ILE A 543 29.08 -6.84 -2.67
N CYS A 544 29.46 -7.83 -3.48
CA CYS A 544 29.24 -9.24 -3.19
C CYS A 544 29.90 -9.65 -1.86
N GLU A 545 31.15 -9.26 -1.63
CA GLU A 545 31.88 -9.55 -0.38
C GLU A 545 31.19 -8.97 0.86
N ILE A 546 30.59 -7.78 0.74
CA ILE A 546 29.81 -7.18 1.83
C ILE A 546 28.54 -7.99 2.07
N MET A 547 27.73 -8.21 1.03
CA MET A 547 26.42 -8.85 1.15
C MET A 547 26.53 -10.31 1.66
N LYS A 548 27.54 -11.03 1.19
CA LYS A 548 27.87 -12.40 1.63
C LYS A 548 28.08 -12.53 3.14
N ARG A 549 28.60 -11.49 3.79
CA ARG A 549 28.88 -11.49 5.24
C ARG A 549 27.63 -11.41 6.10
N TYR A 550 26.49 -11.03 5.54
CA TYR A 550 25.25 -10.84 6.29
C TYR A 550 24.07 -11.64 5.73
N ASP A 551 24.25 -12.35 4.60
CA ASP A 551 23.19 -12.99 3.83
C ASP A 551 22.12 -12.01 3.31
N VAL A 552 22.59 -10.88 2.76
CA VAL A 552 21.72 -9.99 1.99
C VAL A 552 21.63 -10.48 0.54
N ALA A 553 20.42 -10.65 0.03
CA ALA A 553 20.20 -11.03 -1.37
C ALA A 553 20.29 -9.82 -2.32
N PHE A 554 20.74 -10.04 -3.55
CA PHE A 554 20.61 -9.07 -4.62
C PHE A 554 19.20 -9.09 -5.18
N SER A 555 18.62 -7.89 -5.31
CA SER A 555 17.61 -7.57 -6.30
C SER A 555 18.31 -6.74 -7.38
N LEU A 556 18.67 -7.35 -8.50
CA LEU A 556 19.38 -6.62 -9.56
C LEU A 556 18.39 -5.70 -10.28
N GLY A 557 18.53 -4.39 -10.04
CA GLY A 557 17.53 -3.39 -10.41
C GLY A 557 17.42 -3.14 -11.90
N ASP A 558 16.20 -2.85 -12.35
CA ASP A 558 15.83 -2.58 -13.75
C ASP A 558 15.84 -1.07 -14.04
N GLY A 559 17.03 -0.46 -13.94
CA GLY A 559 17.21 0.97 -14.08
C GLY A 559 16.77 1.55 -15.42
N LEU A 560 16.75 0.73 -16.47
CA LEU A 560 16.31 1.06 -17.82
C LEU A 560 14.98 0.37 -18.17
N ARG A 561 14.12 0.03 -17.21
CA ARG A 561 12.77 -0.46 -17.50
C ARG A 561 11.93 0.53 -18.32
N PRO A 562 10.95 0.05 -19.12
CA PRO A 562 10.05 0.92 -19.88
C PRO A 562 9.01 1.59 -18.97
N GLY A 563 8.82 2.89 -19.14
CA GLY A 563 7.80 3.71 -18.46
C GLY A 563 6.58 4.04 -19.32
N SER A 564 6.51 3.47 -20.52
CA SER A 564 5.34 3.52 -21.39
C SER A 564 5.29 2.27 -22.26
N ILE A 565 4.11 1.97 -22.78
CA ILE A 565 3.91 0.89 -23.77
C ILE A 565 4.78 1.09 -25.01
N TYR A 566 5.08 2.35 -25.38
CA TYR A 566 5.93 2.70 -26.52
C TYR A 566 7.37 2.20 -26.33
N ASP A 567 7.90 2.29 -25.10
CA ASP A 567 9.30 1.98 -24.77
C ASP A 567 9.53 0.48 -24.50
N ALA A 568 8.46 -0.32 -24.46
CA ALA A 568 8.52 -1.73 -24.08
C ALA A 568 9.35 -2.59 -25.05
N ASN A 569 10.26 -3.39 -24.50
CA ASN A 569 11.18 -4.30 -25.19
C ASN A 569 12.16 -3.60 -26.14
N ASP A 570 12.56 -2.37 -25.82
CA ASP A 570 13.55 -1.65 -26.60
C ASP A 570 14.99 -2.12 -26.33
N GLU A 571 15.94 -1.56 -27.08
CA GLU A 571 17.36 -1.88 -26.98
C GLU A 571 17.94 -1.62 -25.58
N ALA A 572 17.57 -0.50 -24.95
CA ALA A 572 18.08 -0.12 -23.64
C ALA A 572 17.66 -1.13 -22.55
N GLN A 573 16.39 -1.55 -22.57
CA GLN A 573 15.88 -2.54 -21.63
C GLN A 573 16.59 -3.89 -21.81
N MET A 574 16.73 -4.35 -23.06
CA MET A 574 17.35 -5.65 -23.33
C MET A 574 18.86 -5.66 -23.04
N ALA A 575 19.55 -4.55 -23.28
CA ALA A 575 20.97 -4.41 -22.97
C ALA A 575 21.24 -4.44 -21.45
N GLU A 576 20.39 -3.80 -20.65
CA GLU A 576 20.46 -3.92 -19.19
C GLU A 576 20.22 -5.36 -18.74
N LEU A 577 19.15 -6.02 -19.22
CA LEU A 577 18.84 -7.42 -18.87
C LEU A 577 20.01 -8.38 -19.15
N ALA A 578 20.67 -8.22 -20.30
CA ALA A 578 21.89 -8.97 -20.64
C ALA A 578 23.01 -8.79 -19.58
N THR A 579 23.19 -7.55 -19.13
CA THR A 579 24.16 -7.20 -18.08
C THR A 579 23.75 -7.80 -16.73
N LEU A 580 22.47 -7.80 -16.39
CA LEU A 580 22.00 -8.43 -15.14
C LEU A 580 22.28 -9.94 -15.13
N GLY A 581 22.18 -10.63 -16.29
CA GLY A 581 22.58 -12.03 -16.41
C GLY A 581 24.08 -12.28 -16.22
N GLU A 582 24.94 -11.35 -16.63
CA GLU A 582 26.38 -11.37 -16.31
C GLU A 582 26.62 -11.20 -14.80
N LEU A 583 26.04 -10.15 -14.21
CA LEU A 583 26.17 -9.83 -12.79
C LEU A 583 25.64 -10.95 -11.89
N THR A 584 24.58 -11.64 -12.31
CA THR A 584 24.05 -12.83 -11.62
C THR A 584 25.12 -13.91 -11.47
N GLN A 585 25.85 -14.21 -12.54
CA GLN A 585 26.92 -15.21 -12.50
C GLN A 585 28.08 -14.76 -11.62
N ILE A 586 28.41 -13.47 -11.59
CA ILE A 586 29.42 -12.92 -10.69
C ILE A 586 28.98 -13.10 -9.23
N ALA A 587 27.77 -12.68 -8.87
CA ALA A 587 27.23 -12.82 -7.52
C ALA A 587 27.16 -14.30 -7.08
N TRP A 588 26.78 -15.21 -7.99
CA TRP A 588 26.78 -16.64 -7.72
C TRP A 588 28.18 -17.22 -7.51
N LYS A 589 29.26 -16.69 -8.10
CA LYS A 589 30.63 -17.12 -7.74
C LYS A 589 30.96 -16.81 -6.27
N HIS A 590 30.30 -15.80 -5.72
CA HIS A 590 30.44 -15.37 -4.33
C HIS A 590 29.48 -16.07 -3.37
N ASP A 591 28.65 -17.00 -3.86
CA ASP A 591 27.52 -17.60 -3.13
C ASP A 591 26.48 -16.57 -2.65
N VAL A 592 26.34 -15.42 -3.32
CA VAL A 592 25.31 -14.43 -2.97
C VAL A 592 24.02 -14.75 -3.73
N GLN A 593 22.89 -14.71 -3.01
CA GLN A 593 21.56 -14.96 -3.55
C GLN A 593 21.14 -13.83 -4.51
N VAL A 594 20.46 -14.15 -5.61
CA VAL A 594 20.10 -13.16 -6.65
C VAL A 594 18.66 -13.36 -7.13
N MET A 595 17.90 -12.28 -7.21
CA MET A 595 16.72 -12.13 -8.08
C MET A 595 16.93 -10.95 -9.03
N ILE A 596 16.18 -10.95 -10.14
CA ILE A 596 16.28 -9.96 -11.21
C ILE A 596 15.03 -9.10 -11.20
N GLU A 597 15.16 -7.78 -11.20
CA GLU A 597 14.03 -6.89 -11.41
C GLU A 597 13.67 -6.79 -12.90
N GLY A 598 12.40 -6.54 -13.20
CA GLY A 598 11.84 -6.56 -14.54
C GLY A 598 10.72 -5.56 -14.74
N PRO A 599 10.28 -5.42 -15.99
CA PRO A 599 9.69 -4.20 -16.54
C PRO A 599 8.44 -3.67 -15.83
N GLY A 600 8.21 -2.37 -16.09
CA GLY A 600 7.05 -1.60 -15.66
C GLY A 600 5.90 -1.62 -16.66
N HIS A 601 6.03 -0.99 -17.83
CA HIS A 601 4.93 -0.84 -18.80
C HIS A 601 5.14 -1.74 -20.01
N VAL A 602 4.31 -2.76 -20.20
CA VAL A 602 4.45 -3.77 -21.28
C VAL A 602 3.08 -4.21 -21.80
N PRO A 603 2.79 -4.04 -23.11
CA PRO A 603 1.53 -4.51 -23.66
C PRO A 603 1.49 -6.04 -23.69
N MET A 604 0.30 -6.64 -23.49
CA MET A 604 0.14 -8.08 -23.28
C MET A 604 0.90 -9.00 -24.27
N HIS A 605 0.94 -8.63 -25.57
CA HIS A 605 1.62 -9.41 -26.61
C HIS A 605 3.15 -9.50 -26.45
N LYS A 606 3.77 -8.62 -25.64
CA LYS A 606 5.22 -8.58 -25.35
C LYS A 606 5.61 -9.19 -24.00
N ILE A 607 4.63 -9.53 -23.15
CA ILE A 607 4.89 -10.03 -21.80
C ILE A 607 5.66 -11.35 -21.84
N LYS A 608 5.27 -12.29 -22.71
CA LYS A 608 5.90 -13.61 -22.79
C LYS A 608 7.37 -13.54 -23.18
N GLU A 609 7.72 -12.66 -24.12
CA GLU A 609 9.09 -12.45 -24.57
C GLU A 609 10.01 -12.01 -23.43
N ASN A 610 9.54 -11.10 -22.55
CA ASN A 610 10.32 -10.67 -21.38
C ASN A 610 10.70 -11.84 -20.46
N VAL A 611 9.74 -12.74 -20.22
CA VAL A 611 9.97 -13.91 -19.35
C VAL A 611 10.92 -14.90 -20.00
N ASP A 612 10.75 -15.18 -21.29
CA ASP A 612 11.61 -16.11 -22.02
C ASP A 612 13.05 -15.63 -22.07
N LEU A 613 13.25 -14.35 -22.38
CA LEU A 613 14.57 -13.73 -22.40
C LEU A 613 15.20 -13.72 -21.01
N GLN A 614 14.44 -13.38 -19.97
CA GLN A 614 14.98 -13.39 -18.61
C GLN A 614 15.42 -14.79 -18.18
N MET A 615 14.63 -15.83 -18.48
CA MET A 615 14.99 -17.21 -18.15
C MET A 615 16.28 -17.64 -18.84
N GLU A 616 16.42 -17.35 -20.14
CA GLU A 616 17.59 -17.72 -20.94
C GLU A 616 18.86 -16.96 -20.51
N ILE A 617 18.74 -15.64 -20.38
CA ILE A 617 19.86 -14.73 -20.12
C ILE A 617 20.31 -14.85 -18.66
N CYS A 618 19.36 -14.77 -17.72
CA CYS A 618 19.63 -14.74 -16.28
C CYS A 618 19.61 -16.13 -15.62
N LYS A 619 19.67 -17.20 -16.41
CA LYS A 619 19.85 -18.60 -15.94
C LYS A 619 18.77 -19.03 -14.94
N GLU A 620 17.53 -18.67 -15.25
CA GLU A 620 16.36 -18.97 -14.42
C GLU A 620 16.41 -18.41 -12.99
N ALA A 621 17.26 -17.40 -12.72
CA ALA A 621 17.21 -16.67 -11.46
C ALA A 621 15.78 -16.11 -11.23
N PRO A 622 15.28 -16.04 -9.98
CA PRO A 622 13.95 -15.52 -9.71
C PRO A 622 13.72 -14.15 -10.34
N PHE A 623 12.57 -14.00 -11.00
CA PHE A 623 12.19 -12.74 -11.63
C PHE A 623 11.22 -11.96 -10.73
N TYR A 624 11.42 -10.65 -10.63
CA TYR A 624 10.68 -9.72 -9.78
C TYR A 624 10.19 -8.53 -10.61
N THR A 625 8.88 -8.37 -10.84
CA THR A 625 8.37 -7.38 -11.82
C THR A 625 7.49 -6.33 -11.18
N LEU A 626 7.54 -5.09 -11.69
CA LEU A 626 6.62 -4.02 -11.31
C LEU A 626 5.39 -4.03 -12.23
N GLY A 627 4.36 -4.79 -11.86
CA GLY A 627 3.25 -5.13 -12.77
C GLY A 627 3.61 -6.30 -13.69
N PRO A 628 3.62 -6.13 -15.03
CA PRO A 628 3.64 -4.85 -15.75
C PRO A 628 2.26 -4.24 -16.05
N LEU A 629 2.20 -2.91 -16.16
CA LEU A 629 1.04 -2.17 -16.67
C LEU A 629 0.82 -2.51 -18.15
N THR A 630 -0.38 -3.00 -18.48
CA THR A 630 -0.70 -3.40 -19.86
C THR A 630 -1.17 -2.25 -20.75
N THR A 631 -1.45 -1.08 -20.15
CA THR A 631 -1.88 0.14 -20.85
C THR A 631 -1.61 1.37 -19.99
N ASP A 632 -1.34 2.51 -20.64
CA ASP A 632 -0.97 3.78 -19.97
C ASP A 632 -2.17 4.73 -19.78
N ILE A 633 -3.38 4.33 -20.22
CA ILE A 633 -4.51 5.27 -20.41
C ILE A 633 -5.44 5.38 -19.19
N ALA A 634 -5.10 4.75 -18.06
CA ALA A 634 -6.00 4.67 -16.90
C ALA A 634 -5.34 5.03 -15.55
N PRO A 635 -4.67 6.19 -15.43
CA PRO A 635 -4.13 6.66 -14.15
C PRO A 635 -5.27 6.76 -13.12
N GLY A 636 -5.01 6.32 -11.88
CA GLY A 636 -6.04 6.10 -10.86
C GLY A 636 -6.51 4.64 -10.77
N TYR A 637 -6.23 3.85 -11.81
CA TYR A 637 -6.61 2.43 -11.91
C TYR A 637 -5.42 1.54 -12.28
N ASP A 638 -4.20 2.02 -12.04
CA ASP A 638 -2.99 1.30 -12.45
C ASP A 638 -2.76 -0.01 -11.69
N HIS A 639 -3.32 -0.14 -10.48
CA HIS A 639 -3.45 -1.42 -9.79
C HIS A 639 -4.20 -2.47 -10.63
N ILE A 640 -5.18 -2.07 -11.47
CA ILE A 640 -5.92 -2.97 -12.37
C ILE A 640 -5.12 -3.20 -13.66
N THR A 641 -4.64 -2.13 -14.30
CA THR A 641 -3.87 -2.25 -15.55
C THR A 641 -2.63 -3.13 -15.37
N SER A 642 -1.99 -3.03 -14.20
CA SER A 642 -0.86 -3.86 -13.82
C SER A 642 -1.24 -5.25 -13.33
N ALA A 643 -2.36 -5.43 -12.63
CA ALA A 643 -2.79 -6.77 -12.20
C ALA A 643 -3.00 -7.74 -13.38
N ILE A 644 -3.47 -7.23 -14.53
CA ILE A 644 -3.58 -8.02 -15.77
C ILE A 644 -2.20 -8.54 -16.19
N GLY A 645 -1.22 -7.65 -16.31
CA GLY A 645 0.12 -8.03 -16.71
C GLY A 645 0.83 -8.88 -15.66
N ALA A 646 0.64 -8.58 -14.38
CA ALA A 646 1.21 -9.30 -13.24
C ALA A 646 0.72 -10.75 -13.18
N ALA A 647 -0.58 -11.00 -13.42
CA ALA A 647 -1.12 -12.35 -13.50
C ALA A 647 -0.54 -13.13 -14.70
N MET A 648 -0.43 -12.48 -15.87
CA MET A 648 0.16 -13.11 -17.06
C MET A 648 1.65 -13.43 -16.89
N ILE A 649 2.43 -12.47 -16.39
CA ILE A 649 3.88 -12.62 -16.24
C ILE A 649 4.21 -13.61 -15.10
N GLY A 650 3.43 -13.58 -14.02
CA GLY A 650 3.47 -14.57 -12.94
C GLY A 650 3.17 -15.98 -13.45
N TRP A 651 2.15 -16.14 -14.29
CA TRP A 651 1.82 -17.42 -14.92
C TRP A 651 2.98 -17.94 -15.76
N PHE A 652 3.61 -17.09 -16.57
CA PHE A 652 4.72 -17.50 -17.42
C PHE A 652 5.99 -17.87 -16.65
N GLY A 653 6.22 -17.27 -15.47
CA GLY A 653 7.24 -17.75 -14.54
C GLY A 653 7.85 -16.73 -13.60
N THR A 654 7.33 -15.51 -13.52
CA THR A 654 7.77 -14.53 -12.53
C THR A 654 7.53 -15.04 -11.10
N SER A 655 8.52 -14.82 -10.23
CA SER A 655 8.57 -15.37 -8.87
C SER A 655 7.98 -14.41 -7.83
N MET A 656 8.16 -13.11 -8.02
CA MET A 656 7.62 -12.07 -7.15
C MET A 656 7.05 -10.90 -7.95
N LEU A 657 5.96 -10.31 -7.46
CA LEU A 657 5.26 -9.21 -8.12
C LEU A 657 5.29 -7.99 -7.20
N CYS A 658 5.95 -6.91 -7.63
CA CYS A 658 5.88 -5.63 -6.95
C CYS A 658 4.51 -5.03 -7.22
N TYR A 659 3.79 -4.72 -6.15
CA TYR A 659 2.45 -4.17 -6.30
C TYR A 659 2.47 -2.79 -6.98
N VAL A 660 1.31 -2.39 -7.47
CA VAL A 660 1.05 -1.05 -7.97
C VAL A 660 -0.24 -0.61 -7.32
N THR A 661 -0.23 0.59 -6.76
CA THR A 661 -1.40 1.14 -6.04
C THR A 661 -2.32 1.90 -7.00
N PRO A 662 -3.57 2.18 -6.63
CA PRO A 662 -4.43 3.09 -7.39
C PRO A 662 -3.80 4.47 -7.63
N LYS A 663 -2.92 4.92 -6.74
CA LYS A 663 -2.24 6.22 -6.81
C LYS A 663 -0.94 6.24 -7.60
N GLU A 664 -0.55 5.13 -8.20
CA GLU A 664 0.60 5.13 -9.11
C GLU A 664 0.44 6.25 -10.15
N HIS A 665 1.55 6.94 -10.45
CA HIS A 665 1.58 8.13 -11.32
C HIS A 665 0.80 9.37 -10.81
N LEU A 666 0.18 9.32 -9.62
CA LEU A 666 -0.67 10.40 -9.09
C LEU A 666 -0.22 10.93 -7.72
N GLY A 667 0.32 10.08 -6.84
CA GLY A 667 0.78 10.53 -5.52
C GLY A 667 1.11 9.38 -4.55
N LEU A 668 1.35 9.74 -3.28
CA LEU A 668 1.69 8.76 -2.24
C LEU A 668 0.46 7.96 -1.78
N PRO A 669 0.56 6.63 -1.68
CA PRO A 669 -0.52 5.77 -1.22
C PRO A 669 -0.80 5.97 0.28
N ASN A 670 -2.07 6.04 0.63
CA ASN A 670 -2.54 5.91 2.02
C ASN A 670 -2.82 4.42 2.34
N LYS A 671 -3.31 4.10 3.53
CA LYS A 671 -3.58 2.72 3.95
C LYS A 671 -4.61 1.99 3.08
N ASP A 672 -5.62 2.69 2.58
CA ASP A 672 -6.64 2.07 1.73
C ASP A 672 -6.05 1.75 0.35
N ASP A 673 -5.25 2.66 -0.22
CA ASP A 673 -4.52 2.42 -1.47
C ASP A 673 -3.56 1.22 -1.33
N VAL A 674 -2.90 1.07 -0.18
CA VAL A 674 -2.04 -0.08 0.14
C VAL A 674 -2.86 -1.37 0.19
N ARG A 675 -4.02 -1.38 0.87
CA ARG A 675 -4.91 -2.55 0.91
C ARG A 675 -5.38 -2.93 -0.50
N GLU A 676 -5.80 -1.95 -1.31
CA GLU A 676 -6.25 -2.21 -2.68
C GLU A 676 -5.13 -2.77 -3.56
N GLY A 677 -3.93 -2.19 -3.49
CA GLY A 677 -2.76 -2.73 -4.19
C GLY A 677 -2.42 -4.15 -3.77
N VAL A 678 -2.38 -4.43 -2.45
CA VAL A 678 -2.07 -5.76 -1.92
C VAL A 678 -3.12 -6.78 -2.36
N ILE A 679 -4.41 -6.48 -2.22
CA ILE A 679 -5.49 -7.39 -2.64
C ILE A 679 -5.46 -7.64 -4.14
N ALA A 680 -5.28 -6.61 -4.97
CA ALA A 680 -5.17 -6.77 -6.42
C ALA A 680 -4.01 -7.71 -6.80
N TYR A 681 -2.87 -7.59 -6.11
CA TYR A 681 -1.71 -8.41 -6.37
C TYR A 681 -1.81 -9.82 -5.76
N LYS A 682 -2.49 -10.03 -4.62
CA LYS A 682 -2.82 -11.39 -4.17
C LYS A 682 -3.76 -12.11 -5.13
N ILE A 683 -4.70 -11.39 -5.74
CA ILE A 683 -5.54 -11.94 -6.82
C ILE A 683 -4.67 -12.33 -8.01
N ALA A 684 -3.79 -11.44 -8.48
CA ALA A 684 -2.92 -11.71 -9.63
C ALA A 684 -1.96 -12.89 -9.38
N ALA A 685 -1.32 -12.94 -8.20
CA ALA A 685 -0.42 -14.03 -7.80
C ALA A 685 -1.17 -15.36 -7.70
N HIS A 686 -2.35 -15.39 -7.08
CA HIS A 686 -3.17 -16.60 -6.98
C HIS A 686 -3.69 -17.07 -8.34
N ALA A 687 -4.11 -16.14 -9.21
CA ALA A 687 -4.51 -16.46 -10.58
C ALA A 687 -3.35 -17.06 -11.39
N ALA A 688 -2.13 -16.53 -11.21
CA ALA A 688 -0.93 -17.11 -11.79
C ALA A 688 -0.66 -18.52 -11.25
N ASP A 689 -0.80 -18.75 -9.94
CA ASP A 689 -0.63 -20.07 -9.33
C ASP A 689 -1.67 -21.10 -9.82
N LEU A 690 -2.92 -20.68 -10.02
CA LEU A 690 -3.95 -21.51 -10.67
C LEU A 690 -3.56 -21.86 -12.11
N ALA A 691 -3.11 -20.88 -12.89
CA ALA A 691 -2.71 -21.08 -14.28
C ALA A 691 -1.44 -21.94 -14.41
N LYS A 692 -0.56 -21.92 -13.42
CA LYS A 692 0.61 -22.82 -13.27
C LYS A 692 0.20 -24.23 -12.85
N GLY A 693 -1.01 -24.45 -12.34
CA GLY A 693 -1.44 -25.71 -11.75
C GLY A 693 -0.78 -25.99 -10.40
N HIS A 694 -0.51 -24.95 -9.59
CA HIS A 694 0.13 -25.11 -8.29
C HIS A 694 -0.73 -26.00 -7.36
N PRO A 695 -0.19 -27.08 -6.75
CA PRO A 695 -0.98 -28.12 -6.08
C PRO A 695 -1.87 -27.65 -4.92
N ARG A 696 -1.59 -26.49 -4.34
CA ARG A 696 -2.30 -25.92 -3.19
C ARG A 696 -3.27 -24.78 -3.56
N ALA A 697 -3.23 -24.27 -4.80
CA ALA A 697 -4.00 -23.08 -5.18
C ALA A 697 -5.51 -23.36 -5.24
N GLN A 698 -5.92 -24.34 -6.06
CA GLN A 698 -7.34 -24.57 -6.38
C GLN A 698 -8.22 -24.94 -5.17
N ARG A 699 -7.64 -25.49 -4.10
CA ARG A 699 -8.39 -25.89 -2.89
C ARG A 699 -9.19 -24.74 -2.29
N ARG A 700 -8.66 -23.51 -2.33
CA ARG A 700 -9.35 -22.34 -1.78
C ARG A 700 -10.52 -21.90 -2.68
N ASP A 701 -10.33 -21.92 -4.00
CA ASP A 701 -11.38 -21.63 -4.98
C ASP A 701 -12.53 -22.61 -4.88
N ASP A 702 -12.22 -23.90 -4.77
CA ASP A 702 -13.21 -24.96 -4.65
C ASP A 702 -13.98 -24.83 -3.32
N ALA A 703 -13.29 -24.59 -2.21
CA ALA A 703 -13.94 -24.37 -0.90
C ALA A 703 -14.87 -23.16 -0.91
N LEU A 704 -14.44 -22.03 -1.49
CA LEU A 704 -15.26 -20.82 -1.60
C LEU A 704 -16.45 -21.04 -2.53
N SER A 705 -16.24 -21.73 -3.65
CA SER A 705 -17.29 -22.05 -4.62
C SER A 705 -18.32 -23.00 -4.04
N LYS A 706 -17.89 -23.99 -3.26
CA LYS A 706 -18.78 -24.88 -2.51
C LYS A 706 -19.61 -24.09 -1.50
N ALA A 707 -18.97 -23.24 -0.68
CA ALA A 707 -19.68 -22.38 0.27
C ALA A 707 -20.71 -21.47 -0.41
N ARG A 708 -20.37 -20.91 -1.57
CA ARG A 708 -21.28 -20.11 -2.40
C ARG A 708 -22.48 -20.91 -2.89
N PHE A 709 -22.24 -22.11 -3.43
CA PHE A 709 -23.30 -22.97 -3.96
C PHE A 709 -24.24 -23.49 -2.85
N GLU A 710 -23.71 -23.67 -1.64
CA GLU A 710 -24.45 -24.12 -0.46
C GLU A 710 -25.06 -22.97 0.36
N PHE A 711 -24.90 -21.73 -0.10
CA PHE A 711 -25.37 -20.52 0.59
C PHE A 711 -24.83 -20.36 2.02
N ARG A 712 -23.64 -20.92 2.30
CA ARG A 712 -22.89 -20.67 3.54
C ARG A 712 -22.20 -19.31 3.43
N TRP A 713 -22.98 -18.23 3.49
CA TRP A 713 -22.52 -16.86 3.23
C TRP A 713 -21.34 -16.45 4.10
N ARG A 714 -21.37 -16.75 5.41
CA ARG A 714 -20.25 -16.45 6.31
C ARG A 714 -18.97 -17.14 5.89
N ASP A 715 -19.05 -18.40 5.47
CA ASP A 715 -17.88 -19.15 4.99
C ASP A 715 -17.36 -18.58 3.67
N GLN A 716 -18.26 -18.22 2.75
CA GLN A 716 -17.87 -17.54 1.51
C GLN A 716 -17.12 -16.23 1.78
N PHE A 717 -17.56 -15.43 2.75
CA PHE A 717 -16.86 -14.21 3.14
C PHE A 717 -15.49 -14.54 3.76
N ASN A 718 -15.45 -15.42 4.75
CA ASN A 718 -14.22 -15.75 5.49
C ASN A 718 -13.14 -16.40 4.60
N LEU A 719 -13.56 -17.17 3.59
CA LEU A 719 -12.67 -17.79 2.60
C LEU A 719 -12.10 -16.79 1.58
N SER A 720 -12.74 -15.63 1.38
CA SER A 720 -12.27 -14.61 0.44
C SER A 720 -10.94 -13.98 0.86
N LEU A 721 -10.26 -13.30 -0.06
CA LEU A 721 -9.03 -12.56 0.24
C LEU A 721 -9.29 -11.34 1.14
N ASP A 722 -10.48 -10.75 1.03
CA ASP A 722 -10.93 -9.63 1.85
C ASP A 722 -12.33 -9.90 2.45
N PRO A 723 -12.39 -10.62 3.59
CA PRO A 723 -13.65 -10.99 4.22
C PRO A 723 -14.50 -9.80 4.65
N GLU A 724 -13.84 -8.72 5.11
CA GLU A 724 -14.51 -7.50 5.57
C GLU A 724 -15.25 -6.83 4.41
N ARG A 725 -14.61 -6.74 3.23
CA ARG A 725 -15.22 -6.14 2.03
C ARG A 725 -16.30 -7.02 1.40
N ALA A 726 -16.10 -8.33 1.40
CA ALA A 726 -17.11 -9.27 0.90
C ALA A 726 -18.41 -9.19 1.71
N LEU A 727 -18.30 -9.10 3.05
CA LEU A 727 -19.43 -8.93 3.94
C LEU A 727 -20.10 -7.56 3.74
N SER A 728 -19.33 -6.47 3.66
CA SER A 728 -19.90 -5.12 3.53
C SER A 728 -20.75 -4.97 2.27
N TYR A 729 -20.28 -5.47 1.12
CA TYR A 729 -21.02 -5.38 -0.15
C TYR A 729 -22.30 -6.22 -0.16
N HIS A 730 -22.32 -7.36 0.52
CA HIS A 730 -23.56 -8.11 0.71
C HIS A 730 -24.57 -7.30 1.55
N ASP A 731 -24.09 -6.69 2.63
CA ASP A 731 -24.93 -6.05 3.65
C ASP A 731 -25.45 -4.67 3.25
N GLU A 732 -24.88 -4.06 2.21
CA GLU A 732 -25.45 -2.86 1.57
C GLU A 732 -26.90 -3.06 1.12
N THR A 733 -27.28 -4.30 0.76
CA THR A 733 -28.64 -4.63 0.31
C THR A 733 -29.38 -5.62 1.21
N LEU A 734 -28.67 -6.52 1.89
CA LEU A 734 -29.25 -7.55 2.75
C LEU A 734 -28.57 -7.60 4.14
N PRO A 735 -28.69 -6.54 4.96
CA PRO A 735 -27.96 -6.43 6.23
C PRO A 735 -28.47 -7.34 7.34
N ALA A 736 -29.70 -7.86 7.24
CA ALA A 736 -30.31 -8.66 8.30
C ALA A 736 -29.55 -9.98 8.51
N GLU A 737 -29.35 -10.40 9.77
CA GLU A 737 -28.61 -11.64 10.08
C GLU A 737 -29.21 -12.88 9.42
N GLY A 738 -30.54 -12.98 9.34
CA GLY A 738 -31.21 -14.08 8.63
C GLY A 738 -30.92 -14.14 7.14
N ALA A 739 -30.42 -13.05 6.52
CA ALA A 739 -30.00 -13.07 5.13
C ALA A 739 -28.70 -13.87 4.91
N LYS A 740 -27.89 -14.08 5.95
CA LYS A 740 -26.69 -14.94 5.88
C LYS A 740 -27.01 -16.43 5.83
N GLU A 741 -28.28 -16.78 5.98
CA GLU A 741 -28.83 -18.13 5.83
C GLU A 741 -29.73 -18.22 4.58
N ALA A 742 -29.86 -17.14 3.81
CA ALA A 742 -30.76 -17.10 2.67
C ALA A 742 -30.20 -17.84 1.45
N HIS A 743 -31.03 -18.65 0.79
CA HIS A 743 -30.66 -19.37 -0.43
C HIS A 743 -30.76 -18.49 -1.69
N PHE A 744 -30.35 -17.22 -1.59
CA PHE A 744 -30.33 -16.25 -2.68
C PHE A 744 -29.53 -15.00 -2.26
N CYS A 745 -29.18 -14.16 -3.24
CA CYS A 745 -28.72 -12.78 -3.00
C CYS A 745 -29.69 -11.77 -3.62
N SER A 746 -29.47 -10.49 -3.35
CA SER A 746 -30.28 -9.37 -3.87
C SER A 746 -30.32 -9.32 -5.40
N MET A 747 -29.27 -9.79 -6.10
CA MET A 747 -29.22 -9.78 -7.57
C MET A 747 -30.30 -10.62 -8.24
N CYS A 748 -30.60 -11.82 -7.73
CA CYS A 748 -31.62 -12.70 -8.32
C CYS A 748 -32.93 -12.71 -7.51
N GLY A 749 -32.86 -12.24 -6.26
CA GLY A 749 -33.92 -12.39 -5.28
C GLY A 749 -34.25 -13.87 -5.00
N PRO A 750 -35.25 -14.13 -4.15
CA PRO A 750 -35.59 -15.49 -3.78
C PRO A 750 -35.99 -16.32 -5.00
N LYS A 751 -36.81 -15.80 -5.91
CA LYS A 751 -37.46 -16.62 -6.95
C LYS A 751 -36.53 -17.15 -8.05
N PHE A 752 -35.53 -16.37 -8.44
CA PHE A 752 -34.74 -16.63 -9.66
C PHE A 752 -33.28 -16.99 -9.39
N CYS A 753 -32.93 -17.33 -8.14
CA CYS A 753 -31.56 -17.77 -7.85
C CYS A 753 -31.27 -19.11 -8.55
N SER A 754 -30.33 -19.09 -9.50
CA SER A 754 -29.95 -20.26 -10.32
C SER A 754 -29.39 -21.42 -9.48
N MET A 755 -28.57 -21.11 -8.48
CA MET A 755 -28.00 -22.14 -7.58
C MET A 755 -29.10 -22.82 -6.74
N ARG A 756 -30.09 -22.06 -6.27
CA ARG A 756 -31.24 -22.61 -5.55
C ARG A 756 -32.09 -23.51 -6.44
N ILE A 757 -32.38 -23.07 -7.66
CA ILE A 757 -33.10 -23.88 -8.66
C ILE A 757 -32.36 -25.21 -8.91
N THR A 758 -31.03 -25.17 -8.99
CA THR A 758 -30.21 -26.37 -9.16
C THR A 758 -30.29 -27.30 -7.94
N GLN A 759 -30.28 -26.76 -6.72
CA GLN A 759 -30.48 -27.55 -5.49
C GLN A 759 -31.86 -28.22 -5.47
N ASP A 760 -32.93 -27.50 -5.84
CA ASP A 760 -34.29 -28.05 -5.92
C ASP A 760 -34.35 -29.24 -6.91
N ILE A 761 -33.71 -29.11 -8.07
CA ILE A 761 -33.62 -30.17 -9.09
C ILE A 761 -32.87 -31.40 -8.55
N ARG A 762 -31.72 -31.19 -7.89
CA ARG A 762 -30.95 -32.28 -7.29
C ARG A 762 -31.70 -33.00 -6.17
N ALA A 763 -32.40 -32.25 -5.33
CA ALA A 763 -33.24 -32.81 -4.27
C ALA A 763 -34.39 -33.66 -4.84
N PHE A 764 -35.05 -33.17 -5.89
CA PHE A 764 -36.09 -33.93 -6.60
C PHE A 764 -35.55 -35.23 -7.22
N ALA A 765 -34.37 -35.18 -7.85
CA ALA A 765 -33.71 -36.36 -8.41
C ALA A 765 -33.42 -37.43 -7.34
N ALA A 766 -32.89 -36.99 -6.19
CA ALA A 766 -32.56 -37.87 -5.08
C ALA A 766 -33.82 -38.52 -4.45
N ASP A 767 -34.91 -37.76 -4.27
CA ASP A 767 -36.18 -38.29 -3.72
C ASP A 767 -36.81 -39.35 -4.64
N LYS A 768 -36.71 -39.17 -5.96
CA LYS A 768 -37.33 -40.06 -6.94
C LYS A 768 -36.47 -41.25 -7.37
N GLY A 769 -35.19 -41.30 -6.95
CA GLY A 769 -34.29 -42.42 -7.26
C GLY A 769 -34.00 -42.62 -8.75
N VAL A 770 -34.17 -41.57 -9.56
CA VAL A 770 -33.98 -41.57 -11.03
C VAL A 770 -32.59 -41.07 -11.39
N SER A 771 -32.09 -41.45 -12.57
CA SER A 771 -30.82 -40.93 -13.09
C SER A 771 -30.86 -39.41 -13.23
N GLU A 772 -29.73 -38.70 -13.06
CA GLU A 772 -29.68 -37.22 -13.12
C GLU A 772 -30.37 -36.66 -14.37
N ASN A 773 -30.25 -37.34 -15.52
CA ASN A 773 -30.84 -36.91 -16.79
C ASN A 773 -32.37 -37.06 -16.84
N GLU A 774 -32.93 -38.14 -16.27
CA GLU A 774 -34.38 -38.38 -16.24
C GLU A 774 -35.07 -37.49 -15.20
N ALA A 775 -34.41 -37.27 -14.06
CA ALA A 775 -34.87 -36.35 -13.03
C ALA A 775 -34.84 -34.88 -13.48
N LEU A 776 -33.83 -34.48 -14.27
CA LEU A 776 -33.78 -33.15 -14.89
C LEU A 776 -34.97 -32.91 -15.81
N ALA A 777 -35.30 -33.87 -16.68
CA ALA A 777 -36.41 -33.73 -17.62
C ALA A 777 -37.76 -33.62 -16.90
N ALA A 778 -38.03 -34.50 -15.93
CA ALA A 778 -39.26 -34.51 -15.15
C ALA A 778 -39.38 -33.29 -14.21
N GLY A 779 -38.31 -32.95 -13.49
CA GLY A 779 -38.27 -31.81 -12.57
C GLY A 779 -38.39 -30.46 -13.29
N MET A 780 -37.82 -30.32 -14.48
CA MET A 780 -38.03 -29.13 -15.32
C MET A 780 -39.48 -29.02 -15.81
N GLN A 781 -40.13 -30.14 -16.13
CA GLN A 781 -41.52 -30.16 -16.60
C GLN A 781 -42.50 -29.77 -15.49
N GLU A 782 -42.29 -30.28 -14.28
CA GLU A 782 -43.08 -29.93 -13.08
C GLU A 782 -42.84 -28.48 -12.63
N LYS A 783 -41.59 -28.00 -12.64
CA LYS A 783 -41.28 -26.58 -12.37
C LYS A 783 -41.85 -25.64 -13.43
N ALA A 784 -41.90 -26.06 -14.70
CA ALA A 784 -42.54 -25.29 -15.77
C ALA A 784 -44.05 -25.17 -15.56
N GLU A 785 -44.72 -26.21 -15.04
CA GLU A 785 -46.12 -26.17 -14.65
C GLU A 785 -46.36 -25.29 -13.41
N GLU A 786 -45.50 -25.35 -12.40
CA GLU A 786 -45.51 -24.43 -11.25
C GLU A 786 -45.34 -22.96 -11.69
N TYR A 787 -44.49 -22.70 -12.69
CA TYR A 787 -44.30 -21.34 -13.24
C TYR A 787 -45.52 -20.84 -14.00
N ARG A 788 -46.16 -21.72 -14.78
CA ARG A 788 -47.38 -21.40 -15.54
C ARG A 788 -48.60 -21.17 -14.64
N THR A 789 -48.67 -21.84 -13.50
CA THR A 789 -49.80 -21.74 -12.55
C THR A 789 -49.66 -20.60 -11.53
N ARG A 790 -48.47 -20.00 -11.40
CA ARG A 790 -48.19 -18.84 -10.54
C ARG A 790 -48.24 -17.47 -11.26
N SER A 791 -48.60 -17.43 -12.54
CA SER A 791 -48.75 -16.21 -13.34
C SER A 791 -50.12 -15.57 -13.16
#